data_AF-A0A0A2JGV3-F1
#
_entry.id   AF-A0A0A2JGV3-F1
#
_cell.length_a   1.000
_cell.length_b   1.000
_cell.length_c   1.000
_cell.angle_alpha   90.00
_cell.angle_beta   90.00
_cell.angle_gamma   90.00
#
_symmetry.space_group_name_H-M   'P 1'
#
loop_
_entity.id
_entity.type
_entity.pdbx_description
1 polymer ?
#
loop_
_entity_poly.entity_id
_entity_poly.type
_entity_poly.pdbx_seq_one_letter_code
_entity_poly.pdbx_strand_id
1 'polypeptide(L)'
;MQGFRYRPELMEGLPEELTKELKKYEDWFWLDPPKLKTISDHFAKELEKGLTVEGQEKGRILTVDLGGTNIRVCDVCLSAGKRDFEQRQRKYKLPEEVKTTTKDALWGFIADRIKSFLSESHNDTSASDSNPIPLAFTFSFPVEQKSIRSGILQRWTKNFNVSGVVGHDVVPQLEEELAKRNVPVKLVALINDTAGTLIASRYRDPQVKIGSIFSTGCNAAYMEECRLIPKLRDSALPEDATVIINTEYGSFDNERKVLPLTPFDRQIDNESAHPGRQIYEKMVAGLYIGEMLRLVMLKMHEAGLLFKGQDVSRLRTANSLETSFLSTVEMDMSESLTDMKEEFMDSLNLELSLDELKACRLLIGLIAMRAARLYACGIAAICKKKAIRQCHVGVDGSVFSKYSMLKGRVTQGLRDIFGWDENRLDMIALNSAEDGSGVGAALVASLTLDPKLTASLSSLGKVCWMRLEYEVIRFTIIPDQGTQVWASIPVGTIFDDTTYELESNSDAINIEVNISVLNRALRSAWGSTHTQLRLTKKDKTPLLALTVLASEWTEGNIALATNNDADGFGDDSNPEAPADTTGDRGPRERQTWITQEIPIKILHESAVEGLHEPHCPDPEVHIILPNLAQLKSISDRFTKLASTDSKSRQPGVMAPEAPGMHSVSFSGPGANTAATALSTNSSPKLELSANMHGSLRLAIATDELRIASVWSDLVNPPLDPAQMSQEQMSQLPSELNRKREASEGFESGWAKVRIDGKDWSRVLSIGRLSPKVVACEFFAGGVIGIAVRWCKY
;
A
#
# COMPACT_ATOMS: atom_id res chain seq x y z
N MET A 1 35.54 -2.05 -11.31
CA MET A 1 35.18 -0.66 -11.66
C MET A 1 36.08 0.29 -10.86
N GLN A 2 36.98 1.07 -11.48
CA GLN A 2 37.82 2.05 -10.77
C GLN A 2 37.02 3.35 -10.42
N GLY A 3 35.77 3.24 -9.97
CA GLY A 3 34.70 3.86 -10.77
C GLY A 3 33.84 5.00 -10.21
N PHE A 4 33.96 5.43 -8.95
CA PHE A 4 32.94 6.30 -8.32
C PHE A 4 33.39 7.72 -7.93
N ARG A 5 34.20 8.35 -8.78
CA ARG A 5 35.61 8.55 -8.46
C ARG A 5 35.77 9.72 -7.48
N TYR A 6 36.35 9.45 -6.31
CA TYR A 6 37.23 10.44 -5.68
C TYR A 6 38.54 10.42 -6.46
N ARG A 7 39.12 11.59 -6.77
CA ARG A 7 40.29 11.71 -7.65
C ARG A 7 41.47 12.41 -6.94
N PRO A 8 42.15 11.74 -5.98
CA PRO A 8 43.28 12.34 -5.27
C PRO A 8 44.44 12.72 -6.21
N GLU A 9 44.53 12.11 -7.39
CA GLU A 9 45.50 12.47 -8.44
C GLU A 9 45.29 13.90 -9.00
N LEU A 10 44.13 14.53 -8.77
CA LEU A 10 43.94 15.95 -9.11
C LEU A 10 44.75 16.90 -8.21
N MET A 11 45.35 16.42 -7.11
CA MET A 11 46.36 17.18 -6.37
C MET A 11 47.69 17.28 -7.11
N GLU A 12 47.94 16.46 -8.14
CA GLU A 12 49.22 16.45 -8.84
C GLU A 12 49.42 17.75 -9.66
N GLY A 13 50.57 18.39 -9.41
CA GLY A 13 50.95 19.68 -9.99
C GLY A 13 50.30 20.92 -9.35
N LEU A 14 49.45 20.79 -8.32
CA LEU A 14 48.88 21.95 -7.63
C LEU A 14 49.93 22.70 -6.78
N PRO A 15 49.76 24.01 -6.55
CA PRO A 15 50.56 24.78 -5.60
C PRO A 15 50.57 24.15 -4.18
N GLU A 16 51.70 24.27 -3.47
CA GLU A 16 51.89 23.61 -2.17
C GLU A 16 50.90 24.09 -1.10
N GLU A 17 50.64 25.41 -1.02
CA GLU A 17 49.69 26.00 -0.06
C GLU A 17 48.26 25.50 -0.30
N LEU A 18 47.84 25.42 -1.57
CA LEU A 18 46.54 24.89 -1.98
C LEU A 18 46.44 23.39 -1.66
N THR A 19 47.45 22.61 -2.01
CA THR A 19 47.54 21.17 -1.73
C THR A 19 47.44 20.87 -0.23
N LYS A 20 48.11 21.68 0.59
CA LYS A 20 48.12 21.53 2.07
C LYS A 20 46.74 21.75 2.68
N GLU A 21 46.02 22.78 2.23
CA GLU A 21 44.66 23.07 2.71
C GLU A 21 43.64 22.04 2.17
N LEU A 22 43.80 21.57 0.92
CA LEU A 22 42.96 20.49 0.36
C LEU A 22 43.11 19.16 1.12
N LYS A 23 44.32 18.77 1.54
CA LYS A 23 44.54 17.55 2.36
C LYS A 23 43.86 17.64 3.73
N LYS A 24 43.86 18.82 4.36
CA LYS A 24 43.11 19.07 5.59
C LYS A 24 41.58 18.92 5.39
N TYR A 25 41.05 19.23 4.20
CA TYR A 25 39.65 18.95 3.87
C TYR A 25 39.40 17.48 3.52
N GLU A 26 40.36 16.77 2.92
CA GLU A 26 40.34 15.31 2.78
C GLU A 26 40.25 14.63 4.16
N ASP A 27 41.13 14.98 5.10
CA ASP A 27 41.11 14.47 6.49
C ASP A 27 39.78 14.74 7.23
N TRP A 28 39.08 15.83 6.89
CA TRP A 28 37.80 16.21 7.53
C TRP A 28 36.57 15.57 6.89
N PHE A 29 36.61 15.28 5.58
CA PHE A 29 35.46 14.76 4.83
C PHE A 29 35.56 13.28 4.50
N TRP A 30 36.76 12.68 4.51
CA TRP A 30 36.94 11.24 4.33
C TRP A 30 36.43 10.46 5.56
N LEU A 31 35.71 9.37 5.31
CA LEU A 31 35.15 8.50 6.35
C LEU A 31 35.64 7.08 6.13
N ASP A 32 36.52 6.59 7.00
CA ASP A 32 37.08 5.25 6.88
C ASP A 32 36.06 4.15 7.23
N PRO A 33 36.27 2.90 6.78
CA PRO A 33 35.34 1.80 7.08
C PRO A 33 35.11 1.54 8.58
N PRO A 34 36.13 1.64 9.48
CA PRO A 34 35.93 1.66 10.93
C PRO A 34 34.92 2.71 11.41
N LYS A 35 35.06 3.98 11.02
CA LYS A 35 34.14 5.06 11.43
C LYS A 35 32.72 4.82 10.92
N LEU A 36 32.55 4.35 9.69
CA LEU A 36 31.22 4.00 9.16
C LEU A 36 30.56 2.85 9.92
N LYS A 37 31.35 1.86 10.37
CA LYS A 37 30.87 0.79 11.26
C LYS A 37 30.40 1.37 12.59
N THR A 38 31.24 2.17 13.26
CA THR A 38 30.87 2.84 14.53
C THR A 38 29.59 3.69 14.42
N ILE A 39 29.44 4.47 13.34
CA ILE A 39 28.23 5.29 13.11
C ILE A 39 27.01 4.37 12.95
N SER A 40 27.05 3.41 12.02
CA SER A 40 25.91 2.52 11.76
C SER A 40 25.56 1.59 12.93
N ASP A 41 26.51 1.24 13.79
CA ASP A 41 26.28 0.47 15.02
C ASP A 41 25.64 1.31 16.14
N HIS A 42 25.92 2.62 16.22
CA HIS A 42 25.18 3.50 17.14
C HIS A 42 23.76 3.79 16.60
N PHE A 43 23.66 4.01 15.29
CA PHE A 43 22.41 4.27 14.57
C PHE A 43 21.40 3.12 14.75
N ALA A 44 21.84 1.86 14.68
CA ALA A 44 20.98 0.70 14.94
C ALA A 44 20.35 0.72 16.35
N LYS A 45 21.12 1.12 17.38
CA LYS A 45 20.65 1.21 18.77
C LYS A 45 19.69 2.38 19.00
N GLU A 46 19.92 3.50 18.33
CA GLU A 46 19.00 4.65 18.36
C GLU A 46 17.69 4.33 17.60
N LEU A 47 17.72 3.49 16.55
CA LEU A 47 16.52 2.95 15.92
C LEU A 47 15.73 1.99 16.82
N GLU A 48 16.39 1.17 17.64
CA GLU A 48 15.74 0.32 18.66
C GLU A 48 15.04 1.17 19.74
N LYS A 49 15.75 2.16 20.29
CA LYS A 49 15.21 3.18 21.21
C LYS A 49 14.04 3.96 20.59
N GLY A 50 14.06 4.21 19.27
CA GLY A 50 13.00 4.86 18.51
C GLY A 50 11.73 4.02 18.29
N LEU A 51 11.71 2.74 18.66
CA LEU A 51 10.48 1.92 18.59
C LEU A 51 9.50 2.23 19.74
N THR A 52 9.23 3.53 19.98
CA THR A 52 8.33 4.04 21.03
C THR A 52 7.18 5.07 20.64
N VAL A 53 6.86 5.42 19.35
CA VAL A 53 5.52 5.95 18.79
C VAL A 53 5.12 5.48 17.32
N GLU A 54 3.85 5.51 16.80
CA GLU A 54 3.19 4.45 15.91
C GLU A 54 2.52 4.80 14.51
N GLY A 55 1.85 3.82 13.80
CA GLY A 55 0.90 4.02 12.63
C GLY A 55 0.76 2.91 11.49
N GLN A 56 -0.44 2.67 10.85
CA GLN A 56 -0.72 1.78 9.65
C GLN A 56 -2.08 2.01 8.87
N GLU A 57 -2.23 1.60 7.58
CA GLU A 57 -3.50 1.55 6.76
C GLU A 57 -3.45 0.96 5.32
N LYS A 58 -4.61 0.78 4.58
CA LYS A 58 -4.88 0.63 3.09
C LYS A 58 -6.37 1.24 2.56
N GLY A 59 -6.96 1.19 1.29
CA GLY A 59 -7.95 2.16 0.55
C GLY A 59 -8.34 2.03 -1.05
N ARG A 60 -8.69 3.12 -1.86
CA ARG A 60 -8.50 3.57 -3.37
C ARG A 60 -8.32 5.10 -3.33
N ILE A 61 -7.45 5.80 -4.09
CA ILE A 61 -7.10 7.20 -3.71
C ILE A 61 -6.69 8.22 -4.79
N LEU A 62 -7.03 9.48 -4.48
CA LEU A 62 -6.30 10.70 -4.84
C LEU A 62 -5.21 11.04 -3.80
N THR A 63 -3.94 10.86 -4.15
CA THR A 63 -2.80 11.11 -3.25
C THR A 63 -2.25 12.54 -3.39
N VAL A 64 -1.81 13.12 -2.28
CA VAL A 64 -1.28 14.50 -2.23
C VAL A 64 0.03 14.48 -1.46
N ASP A 65 1.09 15.07 -2.01
CA ASP A 65 2.46 15.00 -1.53
C ASP A 65 3.01 16.43 -1.37
N LEU A 66 3.16 16.87 -0.10
CA LEU A 66 3.71 18.19 0.26
C LEU A 66 5.23 18.12 0.39
N GLY A 67 5.92 18.26 -0.74
CA GLY A 67 7.38 18.34 -0.81
C GLY A 67 7.93 19.74 -0.47
N GLY A 68 9.25 19.83 -0.27
CA GLY A 68 9.95 21.06 0.14
C GLY A 68 9.92 22.22 -0.88
N THR A 69 9.54 21.95 -2.13
CA THR A 69 9.61 22.90 -3.26
C THR A 69 8.36 22.84 -4.17
N ASN A 70 7.62 21.73 -4.14
CA ASN A 70 6.47 21.47 -4.98
C ASN A 70 5.46 20.62 -4.22
N ILE A 71 4.18 20.85 -4.48
CA ILE A 71 3.10 19.91 -4.15
C ILE A 71 2.86 19.01 -5.36
N ARG A 72 2.76 17.70 -5.15
CA ARG A 72 2.29 16.73 -6.15
C ARG A 72 0.87 16.29 -5.79
N VAL A 73 -0.05 16.34 -6.75
CA VAL A 73 -1.41 15.76 -6.65
C VAL A 73 -1.49 14.62 -7.66
N CYS A 74 -2.06 13.48 -7.26
CA CYS A 74 -1.94 12.24 -8.01
C CYS A 74 -3.11 11.27 -7.81
N ASP A 75 -3.96 11.09 -8.82
CA ASP A 75 -4.99 10.05 -8.84
C ASP A 75 -4.36 8.70 -9.20
N VAL A 76 -4.57 7.68 -8.34
CA VAL A 76 -4.01 6.33 -8.52
C VAL A 76 -5.13 5.30 -8.55
N CYS A 77 -5.34 4.72 -9.74
CA CYS A 77 -6.21 3.58 -9.96
C CYS A 77 -5.39 2.29 -9.82
N LEU A 78 -5.43 1.69 -8.63
CA LEU A 78 -4.81 0.38 -8.37
C LEU A 78 -5.66 -0.74 -8.99
N SER A 79 -5.11 -1.38 -10.01
CA SER A 79 -5.78 -2.45 -10.75
C SER A 79 -5.81 -3.77 -9.98
N ALA A 80 -7.00 -4.31 -9.72
CA ALA A 80 -7.17 -5.56 -9.00
C ALA A 80 -6.51 -6.74 -9.75
N GLY A 81 -5.47 -7.33 -9.15
CA GLY A 81 -4.86 -8.58 -9.63
C GLY A 81 -3.70 -8.44 -10.62
N LYS A 82 -3.18 -7.24 -10.87
CA LYS A 82 -1.89 -7.01 -11.55
C LYS A 82 -0.91 -6.28 -10.61
N ARG A 83 0.41 -6.43 -10.78
CA ARG A 83 1.43 -5.56 -10.12
C ARG A 83 1.62 -4.24 -10.90
N ASP A 84 0.51 -3.60 -11.23
CA ASP A 84 0.41 -2.61 -12.30
C ASP A 84 -0.62 -1.55 -11.87
N PHE A 85 -0.33 -0.27 -12.10
CA PHE A 85 -1.12 0.84 -11.59
C PHE A 85 -1.33 1.90 -12.66
N GLU A 86 -2.52 2.47 -12.72
CA GLU A 86 -2.79 3.63 -13.58
C GLU A 86 -2.64 4.91 -12.74
N GLN A 87 -1.66 5.73 -13.09
CA GLN A 87 -1.31 6.94 -12.36
C GLN A 87 -1.51 8.18 -13.22
N ARG A 88 -2.23 9.17 -12.69
CA ARG A 88 -2.29 10.53 -13.25
C ARG A 88 -1.75 11.49 -12.20
N GLN A 89 -0.62 12.15 -12.47
CA GLN A 89 0.01 13.07 -11.53
C GLN A 89 0.20 14.48 -12.12
N ARG A 90 0.19 15.50 -11.26
CA ARG A 90 0.63 16.86 -11.59
C ARG A 90 1.44 17.46 -10.43
N LYS A 91 2.45 18.25 -10.78
CA LYS A 91 3.29 19.00 -9.83
C LYS A 91 2.98 20.48 -9.93
N TYR A 92 2.84 21.13 -8.79
CA TYR A 92 2.59 22.56 -8.65
C TYR A 92 3.71 23.16 -7.80
N LYS A 93 4.42 24.18 -8.31
CA LYS A 93 5.45 24.88 -7.54
C LYS A 93 4.82 25.53 -6.31
N LEU A 94 5.44 25.31 -5.15
CA LEU A 94 5.03 25.96 -3.90
C LEU A 94 5.73 27.33 -3.82
N PRO A 95 4.99 28.45 -3.66
CA PRO A 95 5.60 29.76 -3.43
C PRO A 95 6.35 29.78 -2.09
N GLU A 96 7.46 30.49 -1.99
CA GLU A 96 8.28 30.55 -0.77
C GLU A 96 7.56 31.30 0.36
N GLU A 97 6.70 32.25 0.00
CA GLU A 97 5.83 32.99 0.91
C GLU A 97 4.89 32.03 1.67
N VAL A 98 4.27 31.08 0.96
CA VAL A 98 3.33 30.09 1.53
C VAL A 98 3.99 29.19 2.58
N LYS A 99 5.32 29.03 2.54
CA LYS A 99 6.09 28.27 3.54
C LYS A 99 6.27 29.02 4.86
N THR A 100 5.96 30.31 4.94
CA THR A 100 6.26 31.19 6.10
C THR A 100 5.06 31.99 6.61
N THR A 101 3.86 31.72 6.12
CA THR A 101 2.61 32.43 6.44
C THR A 101 1.76 31.72 7.52
N THR A 102 0.43 31.69 7.38
CA THR A 102 -0.53 31.05 8.29
C THR A 102 -1.00 29.70 7.77
N LYS A 103 -1.57 28.87 8.66
CA LYS A 103 -2.19 27.58 8.33
C LYS A 103 -3.17 27.70 7.15
N ASP A 104 -4.00 28.74 7.14
CA ASP A 104 -5.09 28.90 6.17
C ASP A 104 -4.56 29.18 4.76
N ALA A 105 -3.42 29.88 4.65
CA ALA A 105 -2.73 30.12 3.38
C ALA A 105 -2.12 28.82 2.82
N LEU A 106 -1.50 27.99 3.67
CA LEU A 106 -0.92 26.70 3.25
C LEU A 106 -2.01 25.71 2.84
N TRP A 107 -2.98 25.45 3.72
CA TRP A 107 -4.05 24.47 3.50
C TRP A 107 -5.01 24.92 2.40
N GLY A 108 -5.29 26.22 2.33
CA GLY A 108 -6.08 26.81 1.24
C GLY A 108 -5.41 26.61 -0.12
N PHE A 109 -4.10 26.90 -0.24
CA PHE A 109 -3.34 26.65 -1.47
C PHE A 109 -3.39 25.18 -1.88
N ILE A 110 -3.19 24.26 -0.93
CA ILE A 110 -3.25 22.80 -1.18
C ILE A 110 -4.64 22.40 -1.70
N ALA A 111 -5.71 22.83 -1.01
CA ALA A 111 -7.09 22.55 -1.39
C ALA A 111 -7.45 23.12 -2.78
N ASP A 112 -6.97 24.32 -3.12
CA ASP A 112 -7.13 24.92 -4.46
C ASP A 112 -6.41 24.13 -5.56
N ARG A 113 -5.24 23.55 -5.27
CA ARG A 113 -4.53 22.67 -6.24
C ARG A 113 -5.21 21.32 -6.42
N ILE A 114 -5.73 20.72 -5.34
CA ILE A 114 -6.54 19.49 -5.41
C ILE A 114 -7.81 19.75 -6.24
N LYS A 115 -8.47 20.90 -6.05
CA LYS A 115 -9.66 21.30 -6.81
C LYS A 115 -9.39 21.50 -8.30
N SER A 116 -8.31 22.20 -8.68
CA SER A 116 -7.86 22.32 -10.08
C SER A 116 -7.67 20.94 -10.70
N PHE A 117 -6.85 20.09 -10.06
CA PHE A 117 -6.50 18.77 -10.56
C PHE A 117 -7.73 17.91 -10.87
N LEU A 118 -8.72 17.89 -9.96
CA LEU A 118 -9.97 17.16 -10.18
C LEU A 118 -10.82 17.79 -11.28
N SER A 119 -11.01 19.11 -11.28
CA SER A 119 -11.89 19.80 -12.24
C SER A 119 -11.50 19.59 -13.70
N GLU A 120 -10.19 19.47 -13.98
CA GLU A 120 -9.67 19.27 -15.33
C GLU A 120 -9.76 17.81 -15.80
N SER A 121 -10.05 16.86 -14.90
CA SER A 121 -10.10 15.42 -15.19
C SER A 121 -11.50 14.91 -15.60
N HIS A 122 -12.53 15.75 -15.53
CA HIS A 122 -13.95 15.36 -15.68
C HIS A 122 -14.51 15.37 -17.12
N ASN A 123 -13.67 15.54 -18.15
CA ASN A 123 -14.15 15.59 -19.54
C ASN A 123 -14.52 14.22 -20.16
N ASP A 124 -14.23 13.09 -19.52
CA ASP A 124 -14.47 11.75 -20.07
C ASP A 124 -15.54 10.95 -19.28
N THR A 125 -16.80 11.14 -19.71
CA THR A 125 -17.96 10.25 -19.53
C THR A 125 -18.53 9.94 -18.13
N SER A 126 -19.86 9.97 -18.06
CA SER A 126 -20.76 9.54 -16.96
C SER A 126 -20.68 10.32 -15.64
N ALA A 127 -21.86 10.69 -15.14
CA ALA A 127 -22.03 11.44 -13.90
C ALA A 127 -22.52 10.54 -12.74
N SER A 128 -22.51 11.11 -11.53
CA SER A 128 -23.30 10.65 -10.35
C SER A 128 -22.93 9.32 -9.67
N ASP A 129 -21.64 9.02 -9.50
CA ASP A 129 -21.21 8.24 -8.32
C ASP A 129 -21.01 9.23 -7.15
N SER A 130 -21.90 9.19 -6.15
CA SER A 130 -22.04 10.24 -5.13
C SER A 130 -21.07 10.12 -3.93
N ASN A 131 -19.92 9.46 -4.11
CA ASN A 131 -19.00 9.12 -3.02
C ASN A 131 -17.73 9.98 -3.09
N PRO A 132 -17.29 10.61 -1.98
CA PRO A 132 -16.02 11.33 -1.93
C PRO A 132 -14.85 10.43 -2.30
N ILE A 133 -13.95 10.91 -3.16
CA ILE A 133 -12.73 10.19 -3.53
C ILE A 133 -11.85 10.11 -2.27
N PRO A 134 -11.41 8.92 -1.83
CA PRO A 134 -10.52 8.87 -0.68
C PRO A 134 -9.21 9.60 -1.00
N LEU A 135 -8.66 10.30 -0.01
CA LEU A 135 -7.45 11.10 -0.13
C LEU A 135 -6.40 10.63 0.87
N ALA A 136 -5.18 10.38 0.40
CA ALA A 136 -4.05 10.02 1.25
C ALA A 136 -3.03 11.15 1.17
N PHE A 137 -2.86 11.85 2.28
CA PHE A 137 -1.99 12.99 2.38
C PHE A 137 -0.60 12.53 2.82
N THR A 138 0.32 12.46 1.87
CA THR A 138 1.75 12.38 2.13
C THR A 138 2.25 13.72 2.68
N PHE A 139 2.50 13.74 3.98
CA PHE A 139 2.93 14.90 4.75
C PHE A 139 4.30 14.62 5.37
N SER A 140 5.35 14.96 4.63
CA SER A 140 6.72 14.54 4.93
C SER A 140 7.41 15.43 5.98
N PHE A 141 6.80 15.58 7.15
CA PHE A 141 7.33 16.33 8.30
C PHE A 141 7.18 15.49 9.58
N PRO A 142 7.99 15.75 10.63
CA PRO A 142 7.88 15.02 11.89
C PRO A 142 6.51 15.21 12.56
N VAL A 143 5.71 14.15 12.58
CA VAL A 143 4.38 14.09 13.20
C VAL A 143 4.32 13.02 14.29
N GLU A 144 3.47 13.25 15.28
CA GLU A 144 2.97 12.22 16.20
C GLU A 144 1.63 11.72 15.65
N GLN A 145 1.58 10.48 15.18
CA GLN A 145 0.35 9.87 14.65
C GLN A 145 -0.34 9.06 15.74
N LYS A 146 -1.54 9.49 16.17
CA LYS A 146 -2.40 8.73 17.11
C LYS A 146 -3.31 7.73 16.41
N SER A 147 -3.49 7.93 15.12
CA SER A 147 -4.04 6.98 14.16
C SER A 147 -3.52 7.38 12.78
N ILE A 148 -3.80 6.61 11.75
CA ILE A 148 -3.51 7.00 10.37
C ILE A 148 -4.18 8.33 9.96
N ARG A 149 -5.37 8.66 10.48
CA ARG A 149 -6.12 9.88 10.16
C ARG A 149 -5.71 11.04 11.07
N SER A 150 -4.50 10.96 11.64
CA SER A 150 -3.97 11.90 12.60
C SER A 150 -2.48 12.11 12.36
N GLY A 151 -2.04 13.35 12.53
CA GLY A 151 -0.62 13.68 12.64
C GLY A 151 -0.44 15.05 13.26
N ILE A 152 -0.10 15.06 14.55
CA ILE A 152 0.19 16.27 15.30
C ILE A 152 1.61 16.72 14.92
N LEU A 153 1.73 17.85 14.21
CA LEU A 153 3.03 18.36 13.72
C LEU A 153 3.94 18.74 14.90
N GLN A 154 5.05 18.01 15.06
CA GLN A 154 5.98 18.20 16.16
C GLN A 154 6.97 19.36 15.92
N ARG A 155 7.37 19.57 14.66
CA ARG A 155 8.23 20.68 14.20
C ARG A 155 8.19 20.79 12.69
N TRP A 156 8.36 22.00 12.15
CA TRP A 156 8.66 22.15 10.73
C TRP A 156 10.09 21.67 10.39
N THR A 157 10.32 21.43 9.10
CA THR A 157 11.64 21.15 8.50
C THR A 157 11.64 21.74 7.07
N LYS A 158 12.69 21.50 6.27
CA LYS A 158 12.69 21.82 4.82
C LYS A 158 12.38 23.31 4.51
N ASN A 159 12.82 24.21 5.39
CA ASN A 159 12.59 25.67 5.37
C ASN A 159 11.12 26.13 5.49
N PHE A 160 10.23 25.29 6.04
CA PHE A 160 8.89 25.71 6.45
C PHE A 160 8.93 26.39 7.82
N ASN A 161 8.05 27.36 8.03
CA ASN A 161 7.78 28.02 9.31
C ASN A 161 6.33 28.58 9.31
N VAL A 162 5.34 27.74 9.03
CA VAL A 162 3.93 28.16 8.93
C VAL A 162 3.28 28.19 10.32
N SER A 163 2.70 29.34 10.66
CA SER A 163 2.05 29.60 11.95
C SER A 163 0.69 28.90 12.08
N GLY A 164 0.36 28.44 13.30
CA GLY A 164 -0.92 27.76 13.61
C GLY A 164 -0.99 26.26 13.31
N VAL A 165 0.14 25.64 12.90
CA VAL A 165 0.19 24.20 12.55
C VAL A 165 0.98 23.35 13.56
N VAL A 166 2.10 23.85 14.08
CA VAL A 166 2.90 23.11 15.07
C VAL A 166 2.08 22.88 16.34
N GLY A 167 2.16 21.68 16.92
CA GLY A 167 1.37 21.24 18.07
C GLY A 167 -0.09 20.87 17.76
N HIS A 168 -0.51 20.93 16.49
CA HIS A 168 -1.89 20.66 16.06
C HIS A 168 -1.91 19.51 15.04
N ASP A 169 -3.05 18.80 14.98
CA ASP A 169 -3.28 17.78 13.97
C ASP A 169 -3.53 18.43 12.59
N VAL A 170 -2.78 17.99 11.58
CA VAL A 170 -2.86 18.56 10.23
C VAL A 170 -4.06 18.03 9.42
N VAL A 171 -4.63 16.89 9.79
CA VAL A 171 -5.75 16.28 9.04
C VAL A 171 -7.01 17.15 9.14
N PRO A 172 -7.52 17.53 10.34
CA PRO A 172 -8.69 18.40 10.44
C PRO A 172 -8.50 19.76 9.77
N GLN A 173 -7.30 20.36 9.85
CA GLN A 173 -7.03 21.67 9.24
C GLN A 173 -7.09 21.63 7.71
N LEU A 174 -6.67 20.52 7.08
CA LEU A 174 -6.80 20.32 5.64
C LEU A 174 -8.24 19.95 5.24
N GLU A 175 -8.95 19.11 6.02
CA GLU A 175 -10.36 18.80 5.77
C GLU A 175 -11.25 20.07 5.88
N GLU A 176 -10.94 21.02 6.76
CA GLU A 176 -11.60 22.34 6.88
C GLU A 176 -11.51 23.16 5.56
N GLU A 177 -10.30 23.31 5.00
CA GLU A 177 -10.09 24.10 3.76
C GLU A 177 -10.59 23.39 2.49
N LEU A 178 -10.65 22.06 2.49
CA LEU A 178 -11.29 21.24 1.46
C LEU A 178 -12.82 21.38 1.48
N ALA A 179 -13.42 21.38 2.67
CA ALA A 179 -14.86 21.58 2.86
C ALA A 179 -15.30 22.98 2.42
N LYS A 180 -14.60 24.05 2.85
CA LYS A 180 -14.83 25.44 2.41
C LYS A 180 -14.83 25.62 0.89
N ARG A 181 -14.13 24.73 0.16
CA ARG A 181 -14.01 24.75 -1.31
C ARG A 181 -14.92 23.77 -2.03
N ASN A 182 -15.72 22.96 -1.32
CA ASN A 182 -16.55 21.90 -1.87
C ASN A 182 -15.74 20.91 -2.74
N VAL A 183 -14.59 20.45 -2.24
CA VAL A 183 -13.76 19.45 -2.94
C VAL A 183 -14.28 18.04 -2.60
N PRO A 184 -14.65 17.19 -3.59
CA PRO A 184 -15.32 15.90 -3.35
C PRO A 184 -14.34 14.79 -2.93
N VAL A 185 -13.65 15.00 -1.81
CA VAL A 185 -12.63 14.10 -1.26
C VAL A 185 -12.86 13.82 0.22
N LYS A 186 -12.36 12.69 0.73
CA LYS A 186 -12.32 12.37 2.17
C LYS A 186 -10.91 11.94 2.53
N LEU A 187 -10.23 12.63 3.44
CA LEU A 187 -8.87 12.25 3.83
C LEU A 187 -8.95 10.95 4.64
N VAL A 188 -8.46 9.85 4.09
CA VAL A 188 -8.46 8.51 4.73
C VAL A 188 -7.13 8.19 5.41
N ALA A 189 -6.02 8.72 4.90
CA ALA A 189 -4.69 8.45 5.44
C ALA A 189 -3.82 9.70 5.51
N LEU A 190 -3.04 9.86 6.58
CA LEU A 190 -1.85 10.69 6.65
C LEU A 190 -0.62 9.79 6.67
N ILE A 191 0.31 10.00 5.75
CA ILE A 191 1.42 9.08 5.45
C ILE A 191 2.71 9.89 5.29
N ASN A 192 3.86 9.26 5.51
CA ASN A 192 5.16 9.81 5.17
C ASN A 192 5.63 9.29 3.80
N ASP A 193 6.26 10.14 2.97
CA ASP A 193 6.76 9.78 1.62
C ASP A 193 7.56 8.48 1.59
N THR A 194 8.30 8.24 2.66
CA THR A 194 9.22 7.13 2.83
C THR A 194 8.48 5.82 3.13
N ALA A 195 7.39 5.88 3.91
CA ALA A 195 6.49 4.75 4.16
C ALA A 195 5.73 4.34 2.89
N GLY A 196 5.30 5.32 2.09
CA GLY A 196 4.79 5.08 0.74
C GLY A 196 5.84 4.41 -0.14
N THR A 197 7.05 4.98 -0.21
CA THR A 197 8.18 4.46 -1.00
C THR A 197 8.48 2.99 -0.73
N LEU A 198 8.44 2.56 0.55
CA LEU A 198 8.59 1.15 0.93
C LEU A 198 7.52 0.28 0.27
N ILE A 199 6.24 0.66 0.39
CA ILE A 199 5.12 -0.16 -0.05
C ILE A 199 4.96 -0.17 -1.57
N ALA A 200 5.15 0.96 -2.27
CA ALA A 200 5.18 1.01 -3.73
C ALA A 200 6.26 0.09 -4.31
N SER A 201 7.49 0.24 -3.83
CA SER A 201 8.63 -0.53 -4.29
C SER A 201 8.44 -2.02 -4.00
N ARG A 202 7.98 -2.38 -2.80
CA ARG A 202 7.74 -3.77 -2.38
C ARG A 202 6.58 -4.45 -3.11
N TYR A 203 5.59 -3.69 -3.56
CA TYR A 203 4.46 -4.23 -4.34
C TYR A 203 4.91 -4.74 -5.72
N ARG A 204 5.83 -4.01 -6.36
CA ARG A 204 6.45 -4.41 -7.63
C ARG A 204 7.51 -5.49 -7.41
N ASP A 205 8.37 -5.30 -6.42
CA ASP A 205 9.52 -6.15 -6.09
C ASP A 205 9.50 -6.64 -4.61
N PRO A 206 9.09 -7.89 -4.34
CA PRO A 206 9.06 -8.47 -2.99
C PRO A 206 10.42 -8.57 -2.27
N GLN A 207 11.55 -8.39 -2.98
CA GLN A 207 12.87 -8.35 -2.35
C GLN A 207 13.13 -7.01 -1.65
N VAL A 208 12.34 -5.97 -1.91
CA VAL A 208 12.44 -4.69 -1.20
C VAL A 208 12.05 -4.85 0.26
N LYS A 209 12.97 -4.50 1.16
CA LYS A 209 12.76 -4.49 2.63
C LYS A 209 12.80 -3.09 3.24
N ILE A 210 13.38 -2.12 2.52
CA ILE A 210 13.54 -0.72 2.95
C ILE A 210 13.03 0.19 1.83
N GLY A 211 12.17 1.15 2.18
CA GLY A 211 11.91 2.34 1.37
C GLY A 211 12.75 3.50 1.90
N SER A 212 13.29 4.33 1.02
CA SER A 212 14.22 5.40 1.40
C SER A 212 14.05 6.63 0.54
N ILE A 213 14.28 7.80 1.11
CA ILE A 213 14.25 9.08 0.40
C ILE A 213 15.66 9.68 0.38
N PHE A 214 16.10 10.10 -0.80
CA PHE A 214 17.31 10.92 -0.96
C PHE A 214 17.01 12.06 -1.94
N SER A 215 16.69 13.22 -1.37
CA SER A 215 16.20 14.41 -2.05
C SER A 215 16.73 15.66 -1.32
N THR A 216 15.95 16.75 -1.31
CA THR A 216 16.16 17.93 -0.42
C THR A 216 16.34 17.54 1.05
N GLY A 217 15.63 16.49 1.50
CA GLY A 217 15.80 15.81 2.79
C GLY A 217 16.19 14.34 2.63
N CYS A 218 16.40 13.62 3.73
CA CYS A 218 16.66 12.17 3.70
C CYS A 218 16.02 11.41 4.86
N ASN A 219 15.41 10.26 4.55
CA ASN A 219 14.68 9.43 5.52
C ASN A 219 14.64 7.95 5.06
N ALA A 220 14.34 6.99 5.94
CA ALA A 220 14.07 5.59 5.59
C ALA A 220 12.87 4.99 6.36
N ALA A 221 12.27 3.95 5.79
CA ALA A 221 11.17 3.20 6.38
C ALA A 221 11.29 1.69 6.09
N TYR A 222 10.88 0.86 7.05
CA TYR A 222 10.98 -0.60 6.97
C TYR A 222 9.79 -1.30 7.66
N MET A 223 9.66 -2.62 7.47
CA MET A 223 8.67 -3.43 8.19
C MET A 223 9.28 -3.99 9.47
N GLU A 224 8.58 -3.85 10.59
CA GLU A 224 8.96 -4.39 11.91
C GLU A 224 7.79 -5.20 12.52
N GLU A 225 8.06 -6.13 13.42
CA GLU A 225 7.04 -7.00 14.06
C GLU A 225 6.50 -6.39 15.36
N CYS A 226 5.19 -6.43 15.60
CA CYS A 226 4.51 -5.79 16.73
C CYS A 226 5.17 -6.10 18.10
N ARG A 227 5.45 -7.37 18.38
CA ARG A 227 6.18 -7.81 19.59
C ARG A 227 7.57 -7.19 19.81
N LEU A 228 8.24 -6.76 18.74
CA LEU A 228 9.57 -6.12 18.78
C LEU A 228 9.48 -4.60 18.96
N ILE A 229 8.27 -4.08 19.20
CA ILE A 229 7.94 -2.67 19.16
C ILE A 229 7.28 -2.26 20.50
N PRO A 230 8.04 -1.91 21.56
CA PRO A 230 7.51 -1.79 22.93
C PRO A 230 6.37 -0.77 23.14
N LYS A 231 6.23 0.23 22.26
CA LYS A 231 5.04 1.11 22.15
C LYS A 231 3.73 0.33 21.98
N LEU A 232 3.69 -0.56 21.00
CA LEU A 232 2.48 -1.22 20.52
C LEU A 232 1.98 -2.34 21.45
N ARG A 233 2.61 -2.53 22.62
CA ARG A 233 2.22 -3.55 23.60
C ARG A 233 0.80 -3.35 24.14
N ASP A 234 0.38 -2.09 24.26
CA ASP A 234 -0.97 -1.73 24.70
C ASP A 234 -1.91 -1.47 23.50
N SER A 235 -1.46 -1.74 22.27
CA SER A 235 -2.28 -1.68 21.06
C SER A 235 -2.97 -3.02 20.80
N ALA A 236 -4.20 -3.00 20.28
CA ALA A 236 -4.95 -4.21 19.91
C ALA A 236 -4.45 -4.88 18.60
N LEU A 237 -3.13 -4.81 18.32
CA LEU A 237 -2.52 -5.47 17.16
C LEU A 237 -1.89 -6.81 17.57
N PRO A 238 -2.12 -7.92 16.83
CA PRO A 238 -1.49 -9.21 17.09
C PRO A 238 0.04 -9.11 17.19
N GLU A 239 0.66 -9.89 18.07
CA GLU A 239 2.12 -9.86 18.31
C GLU A 239 2.96 -10.13 17.04
N ASP A 240 2.44 -10.92 16.10
CA ASP A 240 3.07 -11.25 14.81
C ASP A 240 2.73 -10.27 13.68
N ALA A 241 1.84 -9.29 13.92
CA ALA A 241 1.49 -8.27 12.94
C ALA A 241 2.74 -7.45 12.54
N THR A 242 2.81 -7.05 11.26
CA THR A 242 3.97 -6.31 10.74
C THR A 242 3.61 -4.87 10.41
N VAL A 243 4.26 -3.94 11.11
CA VAL A 243 4.01 -2.50 11.13
C VAL A 243 5.06 -1.78 10.28
N ILE A 244 4.65 -0.67 9.63
CA ILE A 244 5.60 0.19 8.91
C ILE A 244 6.23 1.15 9.90
N ILE A 245 7.55 1.05 10.08
CA ILE A 245 8.32 2.02 10.84
C ILE A 245 8.86 3.07 9.88
N ASN A 246 8.23 4.25 9.86
CA ASN A 246 8.91 5.48 9.46
C ASN A 246 9.98 5.79 10.53
N THR A 247 11.21 6.10 10.13
CA THR A 247 12.32 6.34 11.08
C THR A 247 12.54 7.80 11.44
N GLU A 248 12.10 8.75 10.61
CA GLU A 248 12.46 10.18 10.70
C GLU A 248 13.97 10.40 10.98
N TYR A 249 14.82 9.57 10.37
CA TYR A 249 16.21 9.40 10.81
C TYR A 249 17.12 10.60 10.55
N GLY A 250 16.63 11.64 9.88
CA GLY A 250 17.31 12.92 9.75
C GLY A 250 17.67 13.55 11.10
N SER A 251 16.90 13.17 12.14
CA SER A 251 17.09 13.51 13.55
C SER A 251 18.18 12.70 14.28
N PHE A 252 18.84 11.73 13.63
CA PHE A 252 19.89 10.92 14.25
C PHE A 252 21.07 11.79 14.74
N ASP A 253 21.57 11.43 15.93
CA ASP A 253 22.71 12.04 16.61
C ASP A 253 22.63 13.58 16.71
N ASN A 254 21.42 14.10 17.00
CA ASN A 254 21.25 15.48 17.47
C ASN A 254 22.09 15.78 18.72
N GLU A 255 22.40 14.75 19.53
CA GLU A 255 23.31 14.81 20.68
C GLU A 255 24.80 14.84 20.31
N ARG A 256 25.16 14.73 19.01
CA ARG A 256 26.51 14.90 18.45
C ARG A 256 27.59 13.98 19.04
N LYS A 257 27.24 12.72 19.36
CA LYS A 257 28.09 11.69 19.99
C LYS A 257 29.03 10.98 19.03
N VAL A 258 28.62 10.73 17.78
CA VAL A 258 29.39 9.90 16.81
C VAL A 258 29.62 10.55 15.46
N LEU A 259 28.75 11.48 15.02
CA LEU A 259 28.90 12.14 13.73
C LEU A 259 30.16 13.04 13.70
N PRO A 260 31.02 12.92 12.68
CA PRO A 260 32.25 13.70 12.57
C PRO A 260 31.95 15.10 12.02
N LEU A 261 31.35 15.95 12.87
CA LEU A 261 31.00 17.31 12.51
C LEU A 261 32.27 18.15 12.30
N THR A 262 32.40 18.75 11.12
CA THR A 262 33.41 19.76 10.77
C THR A 262 32.99 21.15 11.29
N PRO A 263 33.84 22.19 11.21
CA PRO A 263 33.42 23.56 11.48
C PRO A 263 32.24 24.02 10.60
N PHE A 264 32.21 23.60 9.33
CA PHE A 264 31.15 23.94 8.39
C PHE A 264 29.82 23.27 8.72
N ASP A 265 29.80 22.02 9.19
CA ASP A 265 28.55 21.36 9.61
C ASP A 265 27.93 22.08 10.81
N ARG A 266 28.77 22.61 11.72
CA ARG A 266 28.32 23.46 12.83
C ARG A 266 27.80 24.81 12.35
N GLN A 267 28.41 25.38 11.32
CA GLN A 267 27.93 26.63 10.70
C GLN A 267 26.54 26.44 10.07
N ILE A 268 26.36 25.41 9.21
CA ILE A 268 25.07 25.06 8.61
C ILE A 268 24.01 24.81 9.68
N ASP A 269 24.35 24.11 10.77
CA ASP A 269 23.40 23.89 11.86
C ASP A 269 23.00 25.20 12.56
N ASN A 270 23.98 26.03 12.93
CA ASN A 270 23.76 27.31 13.62
C ASN A 270 22.99 28.34 12.77
N GLU A 271 23.23 28.37 11.46
CA GLU A 271 22.59 29.32 10.51
C GLU A 271 21.24 28.79 9.97
N SER A 272 20.89 27.54 10.22
CA SER A 272 19.60 26.97 9.84
C SER A 272 18.42 27.51 10.67
N ALA A 273 17.21 27.37 10.15
CA ALA A 273 15.98 27.73 10.87
C ALA A 273 15.82 27.00 12.23
N HIS A 274 16.42 25.82 12.40
CA HIS A 274 16.31 25.00 13.61
C HIS A 274 17.68 24.42 14.03
N PRO A 275 18.52 25.20 14.75
CA PRO A 275 19.81 24.74 15.25
C PRO A 275 19.69 23.59 16.27
N GLY A 276 20.68 22.69 16.30
CA GLY A 276 20.68 21.52 17.19
C GLY A 276 19.64 20.45 16.81
N ARG A 277 19.08 20.51 15.59
CA ARG A 277 18.05 19.58 15.07
C ARG A 277 18.39 19.14 13.66
N GLN A 278 17.95 17.94 13.28
CA GLN A 278 18.20 17.35 11.97
C GLN A 278 19.70 17.22 11.61
N ILE A 279 20.56 16.93 12.60
CA ILE A 279 22.02 16.95 12.42
C ILE A 279 22.48 15.95 11.34
N TYR A 280 21.95 14.73 11.33
CA TYR A 280 22.26 13.75 10.29
C TYR A 280 21.75 14.19 8.91
N GLU A 281 20.54 14.74 8.82
CA GLU A 281 20.01 15.27 7.55
C GLU A 281 20.89 16.39 6.99
N LYS A 282 21.39 17.29 7.85
CA LYS A 282 22.31 18.39 7.51
C LYS A 282 23.67 17.92 6.99
N MET A 283 24.11 16.71 7.32
CA MET A 283 25.36 16.14 6.76
C MET A 283 25.16 15.35 5.45
N VAL A 284 23.91 15.03 5.09
CA VAL A 284 23.58 14.02 4.06
C VAL A 284 22.71 14.54 2.92
N ALA A 285 21.64 15.28 3.22
CA ALA A 285 20.60 15.59 2.26
C ALA A 285 20.98 16.70 1.26
N GLY A 286 20.39 16.65 0.06
CA GLY A 286 20.83 17.45 -1.09
C GLY A 286 20.87 18.95 -0.88
N LEU A 287 19.98 19.49 -0.03
CA LEU A 287 19.97 20.92 0.33
C LEU A 287 21.32 21.38 0.91
N TYR A 288 22.01 20.50 1.63
CA TYR A 288 23.20 20.84 2.40
C TYR A 288 24.51 20.42 1.72
N ILE A 289 24.47 19.53 0.73
CA ILE A 289 25.68 19.10 -0.02
C ILE A 289 26.28 20.29 -0.79
N GLY A 290 25.44 21.09 -1.46
CA GLY A 290 25.88 22.29 -2.17
C GLY A 290 26.25 23.45 -1.23
N GLU A 291 25.52 23.62 -0.12
CA GLU A 291 25.84 24.63 0.90
C GLU A 291 27.20 24.35 1.60
N MET A 292 27.51 23.08 1.86
CA MET A 292 28.82 22.65 2.36
C MET A 292 29.95 23.04 1.39
N LEU A 293 29.76 22.79 0.10
CA LEU A 293 30.71 23.20 -0.94
C LEU A 293 30.87 24.73 -0.99
N ARG A 294 29.76 25.47 -0.93
CA ARG A 294 29.73 26.94 -0.94
C ARG A 294 30.56 27.54 0.21
N LEU A 295 30.36 27.03 1.43
CA LEU A 295 31.08 27.50 2.62
C LEU A 295 32.59 27.18 2.56
N VAL A 296 32.97 25.99 2.07
CA VAL A 296 34.38 25.63 1.88
C VAL A 296 35.04 26.55 0.84
N MET A 297 34.41 26.75 -0.31
CA MET A 297 34.97 27.60 -1.38
C MET A 297 35.07 29.06 -0.95
N LEU A 298 34.07 29.61 -0.24
CA LEU A 298 34.18 30.93 0.38
C LEU A 298 35.35 31.00 1.37
N LYS A 299 35.54 29.96 2.19
CA LYS A 299 36.61 29.98 3.19
C LYS A 299 38.00 29.95 2.58
N MET A 300 38.17 29.24 1.46
CA MET A 300 39.41 29.23 0.68
C MET A 300 39.62 30.56 -0.07
N HIS A 301 38.57 31.18 -0.59
CA HIS A 301 38.66 32.53 -1.17
C HIS A 301 39.06 33.59 -0.14
N GLU A 302 38.51 33.54 1.07
CA GLU A 302 38.89 34.42 2.19
C GLU A 302 40.31 34.16 2.71
N ALA A 303 40.87 32.96 2.47
CA ALA A 303 42.28 32.66 2.67
C ALA A 303 43.18 33.08 1.49
N GLY A 304 42.61 33.62 0.41
CA GLY A 304 43.33 34.00 -0.81
C GLY A 304 43.74 32.84 -1.73
N LEU A 305 43.23 31.63 -1.49
CA LEU A 305 43.58 30.40 -2.18
C LEU A 305 42.71 30.11 -3.43
N LEU A 306 41.54 30.72 -3.55
CA LEU A 306 40.61 30.60 -4.69
C LEU A 306 40.04 31.96 -5.11
N PHE A 307 39.73 32.12 -6.39
CA PHE A 307 38.99 33.22 -7.01
C PHE A 307 39.59 34.60 -6.67
N LYS A 308 40.92 34.69 -6.65
CA LYS A 308 41.66 35.85 -6.13
C LYS A 308 41.40 37.10 -6.95
N GLY A 309 40.68 38.06 -6.38
CA GLY A 309 40.30 39.33 -7.03
C GLY A 309 39.03 39.28 -7.87
N GLN A 310 38.27 38.18 -7.86
CA GLN A 310 36.99 38.05 -8.55
C GLN A 310 35.81 38.44 -7.64
N ASP A 311 34.67 38.79 -8.23
CA ASP A 311 33.44 39.05 -7.47
C ASP A 311 32.74 37.74 -7.09
N VAL A 312 32.84 37.37 -5.82
CA VAL A 312 32.15 36.22 -5.23
C VAL A 312 30.74 36.54 -4.72
N SER A 313 30.11 37.66 -5.12
CA SER A 313 28.77 38.07 -4.69
C SER A 313 27.72 36.95 -4.79
N ARG A 314 27.63 36.28 -5.95
CA ARG A 314 26.72 35.13 -6.20
C ARG A 314 27.00 33.96 -5.25
N LEU A 315 28.28 33.70 -4.96
CA LEU A 315 28.70 32.63 -4.04
C LEU A 315 28.39 32.98 -2.56
N ARG A 316 28.37 34.26 -2.19
CA ARG A 316 28.02 34.70 -0.82
C ARG A 316 26.53 34.52 -0.47
N THR A 317 25.64 34.43 -1.45
CA THR A 317 24.23 34.04 -1.26
C THR A 317 24.12 32.61 -0.73
N ALA A 318 23.44 32.40 0.40
CA ALA A 318 23.24 31.06 0.98
C ALA A 318 22.37 30.16 0.10
N ASN A 319 22.68 28.87 0.04
CA ASN A 319 22.06 27.85 -0.81
C ASN A 319 22.11 28.15 -2.32
N SER A 320 23.09 28.94 -2.78
CA SER A 320 23.29 29.28 -4.20
C SER A 320 23.76 28.10 -5.07
N LEU A 321 24.18 26.99 -4.46
CA LEU A 321 24.65 25.79 -5.15
C LEU A 321 23.66 24.63 -4.91
N GLU A 322 22.96 24.23 -5.97
CA GLU A 322 22.09 23.05 -5.97
C GLU A 322 22.88 21.77 -6.33
N THR A 323 22.33 20.59 -6.01
CA THR A 323 22.90 19.30 -6.47
C THR A 323 22.89 19.09 -7.98
N SER A 324 22.19 19.93 -8.74
CA SER A 324 22.23 20.01 -10.21
C SER A 324 23.62 20.45 -10.67
N PHE A 325 24.11 21.60 -10.22
CA PHE A 325 25.46 22.12 -10.44
C PHE A 325 26.54 21.07 -10.13
N LEU A 326 26.45 20.44 -8.95
CA LEU A 326 27.39 19.39 -8.55
C LEU A 326 27.36 18.20 -9.53
N SER A 327 26.19 17.82 -10.04
CA SER A 327 26.07 16.73 -10.99
C SER A 327 26.59 17.09 -12.39
N THR A 328 26.40 18.34 -12.87
CA THR A 328 27.01 18.81 -14.13
C THR A 328 28.53 18.73 -14.03
N VAL A 329 29.10 19.40 -13.02
CA VAL A 329 30.54 19.48 -12.78
C VAL A 329 31.17 18.10 -12.56
N GLU A 330 30.45 17.15 -11.98
CA GLU A 330 30.96 15.79 -11.79
C GLU A 330 30.94 14.90 -13.03
N MET A 331 30.15 15.23 -14.04
CA MET A 331 30.15 14.50 -15.32
C MET A 331 31.26 14.95 -16.26
N ASP A 332 31.87 16.12 -16.03
CA ASP A 332 33.08 16.52 -16.73
C ASP A 332 34.24 15.58 -16.36
N MET A 333 34.75 14.91 -17.39
CA MET A 333 35.85 13.95 -17.37
C MET A 333 37.02 14.39 -18.26
N SER A 334 36.97 15.61 -18.82
CA SER A 334 38.04 16.19 -19.64
C SER A 334 39.25 16.58 -18.78
N GLU A 335 40.44 16.61 -19.37
CA GLU A 335 41.64 17.11 -18.67
C GLU A 335 41.64 18.65 -18.51
N SER A 336 40.89 19.35 -19.37
CA SER A 336 40.72 20.81 -19.35
C SER A 336 39.63 21.30 -18.40
N LEU A 337 38.73 20.41 -17.95
CA LEU A 337 37.55 20.71 -17.13
C LEU A 337 36.69 21.84 -17.73
N THR A 338 36.40 21.72 -19.03
CA THR A 338 35.74 22.76 -19.85
C THR A 338 34.28 22.98 -19.43
N ASP A 339 33.48 21.91 -19.36
CA ASP A 339 32.05 21.97 -19.02
C ASP A 339 31.88 22.48 -17.59
N MET A 340 32.79 22.07 -16.70
CA MET A 340 32.89 22.61 -15.34
C MET A 340 33.20 24.11 -15.33
N LYS A 341 34.10 24.59 -16.19
CA LYS A 341 34.45 26.01 -16.27
C LYS A 341 33.28 26.86 -16.76
N GLU A 342 32.53 26.37 -17.75
CA GLU A 342 31.33 27.04 -18.25
C GLU A 342 30.23 27.11 -17.17
N GLU A 343 29.94 26.01 -16.47
CA GLU A 343 28.97 25.97 -15.36
C GLU A 343 29.38 26.90 -14.20
N PHE A 344 30.68 27.04 -13.87
CA PHE A 344 31.13 28.04 -12.89
C PHE A 344 30.93 29.49 -13.36
N MET A 345 31.08 29.76 -14.66
CA MET A 345 30.82 31.09 -15.22
C MET A 345 29.31 31.40 -15.23
N ASP A 346 28.48 30.49 -15.71
CA ASP A 346 27.03 30.69 -15.82
C ASP A 346 26.35 30.74 -14.44
N SER A 347 26.68 29.82 -13.53
CA SER A 347 26.04 29.72 -12.21
C SER A 347 26.65 30.62 -11.12
N LEU A 348 27.91 31.05 -11.25
CA LEU A 348 28.57 31.93 -10.24
C LEU A 348 29.23 33.21 -10.79
N ASN A 349 29.40 33.37 -12.10
CA ASN A 349 30.21 34.45 -12.71
C ASN A 349 31.66 34.44 -12.21
N LEU A 350 32.29 33.26 -12.17
CA LEU A 350 33.68 33.07 -11.76
C LEU A 350 34.50 32.42 -12.89
N GLU A 351 35.61 33.05 -13.26
CA GLU A 351 36.54 32.53 -14.27
C GLU A 351 37.67 31.73 -13.61
N LEU A 352 37.51 30.41 -13.51
CA LEU A 352 38.50 29.55 -12.84
C LEU A 352 39.71 29.23 -13.73
N SER A 353 40.89 29.21 -13.12
CA SER A 353 42.10 28.58 -13.64
C SER A 353 42.05 27.05 -13.49
N LEU A 354 42.93 26.32 -14.19
CA LEU A 354 42.94 24.86 -14.16
C LEU A 354 43.21 24.28 -12.76
N ASP A 355 44.02 24.95 -11.95
CA ASP A 355 44.32 24.52 -10.58
C ASP A 355 43.13 24.74 -9.64
N GLU A 356 42.34 25.80 -9.86
CA GLU A 356 41.08 26.05 -9.14
C GLU A 356 39.99 25.07 -9.57
N LEU A 357 39.92 24.72 -10.87
CA LEU A 357 39.03 23.68 -11.40
C LEU A 357 39.36 22.31 -10.76
N LYS A 358 40.63 21.90 -10.78
CA LYS A 358 41.11 20.68 -10.09
C LYS A 358 40.72 20.67 -8.61
N ALA A 359 41.01 21.76 -7.89
CA ALA A 359 40.70 21.89 -6.47
C ALA A 359 39.20 21.78 -6.17
N CYS A 360 38.36 22.50 -6.93
CA CYS A 360 36.90 22.43 -6.76
C CYS A 360 36.36 21.04 -7.15
N ARG A 361 36.88 20.40 -8.21
CA ARG A 361 36.49 19.06 -8.66
C ARG A 361 36.81 17.98 -7.61
N LEU A 362 37.92 18.14 -6.89
CA LEU A 362 38.31 17.31 -5.75
C LEU A 362 37.35 17.49 -4.56
N LEU A 363 37.08 18.74 -4.17
CA LEU A 363 36.19 19.08 -3.04
C LEU A 363 34.76 18.57 -3.25
N ILE A 364 34.20 18.73 -4.45
CA ILE A 364 32.89 18.18 -4.81
C ILE A 364 32.87 16.67 -4.63
N GLY A 365 33.92 15.98 -5.11
CA GLY A 365 34.10 14.54 -4.93
C GLY A 365 34.14 14.11 -3.47
N LEU A 366 34.91 14.82 -2.61
CA LEU A 366 35.00 14.56 -1.18
C LEU A 366 33.66 14.74 -0.45
N ILE A 367 33.00 15.89 -0.65
CA ILE A 367 31.77 16.25 0.05
C ILE A 367 30.62 15.31 -0.34
N ALA A 368 30.49 14.98 -1.62
CA ALA A 368 29.48 14.04 -2.10
C ALA A 368 29.80 12.57 -1.73
N MET A 369 31.07 12.19 -1.65
CA MET A 369 31.50 10.89 -1.10
C MET A 369 31.13 10.77 0.38
N ARG A 370 31.36 11.81 1.18
CA ARG A 370 30.95 11.87 2.59
C ARG A 370 29.45 11.68 2.76
N ALA A 371 28.65 12.45 2.03
CA ALA A 371 27.19 12.37 2.08
C ALA A 371 26.67 10.97 1.71
N ALA A 372 27.22 10.36 0.66
CA ALA A 372 26.86 8.99 0.23
C ALA A 372 27.26 7.92 1.25
N ARG A 373 28.45 8.02 1.86
CA ARG A 373 28.94 7.07 2.88
C ARG A 373 28.17 7.20 4.20
N LEU A 374 27.74 8.40 4.56
CA LEU A 374 26.81 8.61 5.68
C LEU A 374 25.43 8.05 5.36
N TYR A 375 24.84 8.33 4.19
CA TYR A 375 23.55 7.76 3.77
C TYR A 375 23.55 6.21 3.80
N ALA A 376 24.65 5.58 3.38
CA ALA A 376 24.86 4.14 3.51
C ALA A 376 24.81 3.64 4.96
N CYS A 377 25.21 4.45 5.96
CA CYS A 377 25.12 4.08 7.38
C CYS A 377 23.66 3.94 7.84
N GLY A 378 22.74 4.81 7.40
CA GLY A 378 21.31 4.71 7.76
C GLY A 378 20.65 3.44 7.19
N ILE A 379 20.96 3.09 5.93
CA ILE A 379 20.51 1.82 5.33
C ILE A 379 21.14 0.63 6.06
N ALA A 380 22.45 0.66 6.31
CA ALA A 380 23.15 -0.41 7.00
C ALA A 380 22.66 -0.60 8.44
N ALA A 381 22.27 0.45 9.14
CA ALA A 381 21.72 0.40 10.49
C ALA A 381 20.41 -0.40 10.55
N ILE A 382 19.49 -0.17 9.61
CA ILE A 382 18.24 -0.94 9.48
C ILE A 382 18.56 -2.41 9.16
N CYS A 383 19.48 -2.68 8.22
CA CYS A 383 19.86 -4.04 7.89
C CYS A 383 20.54 -4.77 9.07
N LYS A 384 21.39 -4.09 9.85
CA LYS A 384 21.98 -4.62 11.08
C LYS A 384 20.90 -4.94 12.11
N LYS A 385 20.01 -3.99 12.43
CA LYS A 385 18.91 -4.15 13.39
C LYS A 385 17.98 -5.32 13.05
N LYS A 386 17.55 -5.45 11.79
CA LYS A 386 16.68 -6.55 11.33
C LYS A 386 17.44 -7.82 10.89
N ALA A 387 18.76 -7.90 11.11
CA ALA A 387 19.63 -8.98 10.65
C ALA A 387 19.50 -9.33 9.14
N ILE A 388 19.14 -8.35 8.31
CA ILE A 388 18.92 -8.51 6.87
C ILE A 388 20.26 -8.69 6.17
N ARG A 389 20.52 -9.92 5.72
CA ARG A 389 21.73 -10.28 4.95
C ARG A 389 21.64 -9.96 3.46
N GLN A 390 20.43 -9.88 2.91
CA GLN A 390 20.18 -9.57 1.50
C GLN A 390 18.82 -8.88 1.33
N CYS A 391 18.78 -7.78 0.57
CA CYS A 391 17.53 -7.08 0.22
C CYS A 391 17.71 -6.09 -0.93
N HIS A 392 16.60 -5.65 -1.50
CA HIS A 392 16.58 -4.42 -2.28
C HIS A 392 16.11 -3.24 -1.41
N VAL A 393 16.55 -2.04 -1.78
CA VAL A 393 16.13 -0.76 -1.22
C VAL A 393 15.45 0.03 -2.33
N GLY A 394 14.19 0.40 -2.15
CA GLY A 394 13.48 1.31 -3.05
C GLY A 394 13.80 2.76 -2.66
N VAL A 395 14.37 3.54 -3.58
CA VAL A 395 14.81 4.92 -3.31
C VAL A 395 14.07 5.92 -4.21
N ASP A 396 13.26 6.81 -3.64
CA ASP A 396 12.70 7.98 -4.33
C ASP A 396 13.55 9.23 -3.99
N GLY A 397 13.44 10.27 -4.81
CA GLY A 397 14.06 11.57 -4.60
C GLY A 397 14.91 12.07 -5.77
N SER A 398 15.00 13.40 -5.89
CA SER A 398 15.69 14.08 -6.99
C SER A 398 17.21 13.84 -6.97
N VAL A 399 17.79 13.63 -5.80
CA VAL A 399 19.24 13.50 -5.62
C VAL A 399 19.71 12.11 -6.04
N PHE A 400 19.01 11.04 -5.63
CA PHE A 400 19.31 9.69 -6.09
C PHE A 400 19.06 9.49 -7.60
N SER A 401 18.03 10.14 -8.15
CA SER A 401 17.65 9.99 -9.56
C SER A 401 18.47 10.84 -10.54
N LYS A 402 18.99 12.00 -10.12
CA LYS A 402 19.76 12.92 -10.99
C LYS A 402 21.27 12.90 -10.77
N TYR A 403 21.75 12.59 -9.56
CA TYR A 403 23.18 12.65 -9.26
C TYR A 403 23.87 11.33 -9.64
N SER A 404 24.23 11.19 -10.91
CA SER A 404 24.68 9.95 -11.58
C SER A 404 25.68 9.10 -10.79
N MET A 405 26.66 9.72 -10.14
CA MET A 405 27.74 9.03 -9.41
C MET A 405 27.33 8.55 -8.02
N LEU A 406 26.24 9.08 -7.46
CA LEU A 406 25.90 8.93 -6.04
C LEU A 406 25.50 7.51 -5.66
N LYS A 407 24.71 6.83 -6.51
CA LYS A 407 24.31 5.42 -6.29
C LYS A 407 25.52 4.50 -6.09
N GLY A 408 26.56 4.64 -6.91
CA GLY A 408 27.79 3.84 -6.80
C GLY A 408 28.57 4.11 -5.51
N ARG A 409 28.62 5.38 -5.07
CA ARG A 409 29.24 5.76 -3.79
C ARG A 409 28.48 5.20 -2.57
N VAL A 410 27.14 5.17 -2.61
CA VAL A 410 26.33 4.53 -1.55
C VAL A 410 26.57 3.02 -1.52
N THR A 411 26.59 2.35 -2.69
CA THR A 411 26.94 0.92 -2.78
C THR A 411 28.33 0.64 -2.21
N GLN A 412 29.35 1.45 -2.52
CA GLN A 412 30.68 1.29 -1.93
C GLN A 412 30.69 1.54 -0.41
N GLY A 413 29.92 2.52 0.09
CA GLY A 413 29.72 2.71 1.52
C GLY A 413 29.15 1.47 2.21
N LEU A 414 28.20 0.77 1.59
CA LEU A 414 27.65 -0.49 2.09
C LEU A 414 28.69 -1.62 2.07
N ARG A 415 29.47 -1.77 0.98
CA ARG A 415 30.58 -2.74 0.90
C ARG A 415 31.57 -2.56 2.03
N ASP A 416 31.98 -1.32 2.30
CA ASP A 416 32.94 -0.97 3.35
C ASP A 416 32.39 -1.26 4.77
N ILE A 417 31.11 -0.96 5.00
CA ILE A 417 30.43 -1.23 6.29
C ILE A 417 30.30 -2.73 6.57
N PHE A 418 29.96 -3.53 5.55
CA PHE A 418 29.72 -4.97 5.73
C PHE A 418 30.92 -5.87 5.40
N GLY A 419 32.00 -5.34 4.82
CA GLY A 419 33.19 -6.10 4.45
C GLY A 419 32.95 -7.08 3.29
N TRP A 420 32.24 -6.66 2.24
CA TRP A 420 32.03 -7.50 1.05
C TRP A 420 33.27 -7.51 0.14
N ASP A 421 33.57 -8.67 -0.42
CA ASP A 421 34.60 -8.87 -1.46
C ASP A 421 34.22 -8.10 -2.74
N GLU A 422 35.18 -7.42 -3.37
CA GLU A 422 34.97 -6.62 -4.59
C GLU A 422 34.45 -7.45 -5.78
N ASN A 423 34.72 -8.76 -5.79
CA ASN A 423 34.31 -9.70 -6.84
C ASN A 423 32.93 -10.31 -6.58
N ARG A 424 32.29 -10.01 -5.46
CA ARG A 424 30.98 -10.55 -5.08
C ARG A 424 29.85 -9.60 -5.50
N LEU A 425 28.70 -10.18 -5.86
CA LEU A 425 27.47 -9.43 -6.08
C LEU A 425 27.05 -8.66 -4.81
N ASP A 426 26.61 -7.41 -5.00
CA ASP A 426 26.13 -6.57 -3.91
C ASP A 426 24.90 -7.18 -3.23
N MET A 427 25.01 -7.46 -1.93
CA MET A 427 23.94 -8.11 -1.17
C MET A 427 22.78 -7.14 -0.85
N ILE A 428 23.04 -5.82 -0.89
CA ILE A 428 22.01 -4.77 -0.78
C ILE A 428 22.06 -3.92 -2.04
N ALA A 429 21.04 -4.04 -2.90
CA ALA A 429 20.94 -3.26 -4.13
C ALA A 429 19.96 -2.09 -3.99
N LEU A 430 20.35 -0.90 -4.46
CA LEU A 430 19.51 0.30 -4.45
C LEU A 430 18.83 0.49 -5.80
N ASN A 431 17.51 0.42 -5.83
CA ASN A 431 16.68 0.55 -7.02
C ASN A 431 15.85 1.84 -6.93
N SER A 432 15.71 2.55 -8.04
CA SER A 432 14.85 3.74 -8.07
C SER A 432 13.40 3.33 -7.82
N ALA A 433 12.73 3.99 -6.89
CA ALA A 433 11.30 3.83 -6.67
C ALA A 433 10.53 4.64 -7.70
N GLU A 434 9.55 4.03 -8.37
CA GLU A 434 8.60 4.76 -9.19
C GLU A 434 7.46 5.30 -8.30
N ASP A 435 7.57 6.59 -7.98
CA ASP A 435 6.58 7.41 -7.28
C ASP A 435 6.11 6.86 -5.92
N GLY A 436 7.00 6.91 -4.93
CA GLY A 436 6.76 6.37 -3.61
C GLY A 436 5.66 7.10 -2.82
N SER A 437 5.60 8.43 -2.90
CA SER A 437 4.59 9.23 -2.20
C SER A 437 3.22 9.26 -2.90
N GLY A 438 3.15 8.97 -4.20
CA GLY A 438 1.90 8.82 -4.93
C GLY A 438 1.40 7.37 -4.88
N VAL A 439 2.08 6.45 -5.58
CA VAL A 439 1.65 5.04 -5.68
C VAL A 439 1.74 4.32 -4.33
N GLY A 440 2.68 4.73 -3.48
CA GLY A 440 2.87 4.12 -2.17
C GLY A 440 1.89 4.60 -1.12
N ALA A 441 1.57 5.90 -1.11
CA ALA A 441 0.41 6.39 -0.36
C ALA A 441 -0.88 5.75 -0.91
N ALA A 442 -0.92 5.46 -2.21
CA ALA A 442 -2.03 4.73 -2.80
C ALA A 442 -2.07 3.24 -2.43
N LEU A 443 -0.95 2.59 -2.12
CA LEU A 443 -0.96 1.19 -1.67
C LEU A 443 -1.15 1.08 -0.15
N VAL A 444 -0.55 1.98 0.63
CA VAL A 444 -0.92 2.32 2.02
C VAL A 444 -2.33 2.92 2.09
N ALA A 445 -2.96 3.07 0.94
CA ALA A 445 -4.40 3.07 0.79
C ALA A 445 -4.93 2.04 -0.28
N SER A 446 -4.68 0.71 -0.16
CA SER A 446 -5.43 -0.42 -0.86
C SER A 446 -6.31 -1.55 -0.12
N LEU A 447 -6.43 -1.65 1.23
CA LEU A 447 -7.06 -2.72 2.09
C LEU A 447 -7.89 -2.25 3.32
N THR A 448 -7.70 -1.10 4.01
CA THR A 448 -8.67 -0.68 5.08
C THR A 448 -10.10 -0.61 4.52
N LEU A 449 -10.24 -0.46 3.20
CA LEU A 449 -11.41 -0.96 2.49
C LEU A 449 -11.52 -2.50 2.53
N ASP A 450 -12.13 -3.03 3.60
CA ASP A 450 -12.97 -4.25 3.59
C ASP A 450 -14.49 -3.98 3.41
N PRO A 451 -14.95 -3.70 2.18
CA PRO A 451 -16.31 -4.04 1.75
C PRO A 451 -16.30 -5.25 0.79
N LYS A 452 -15.18 -5.97 0.69
CA LYS A 452 -14.91 -6.93 -0.39
C LYS A 452 -15.52 -8.30 -0.09
N LEU A 453 -15.57 -8.69 1.18
CA LEU A 453 -16.21 -9.95 1.62
C LEU A 453 -17.72 -9.94 1.38
N THR A 454 -18.42 -8.95 1.93
CA THR A 454 -19.88 -8.83 1.83
C THR A 454 -20.36 -8.60 0.38
N ALA A 455 -19.61 -7.86 -0.43
CA ALA A 455 -19.88 -7.66 -1.85
C ALA A 455 -19.60 -8.90 -2.73
N SER A 456 -18.81 -9.86 -2.23
CA SER A 456 -18.58 -11.14 -2.89
C SER A 456 -19.67 -12.15 -2.53
N LEU A 457 -19.98 -12.32 -1.24
CA LEU A 457 -21.08 -13.18 -0.77
C LEU A 457 -22.43 -12.78 -1.41
N SER A 458 -22.70 -11.47 -1.52
CA SER A 458 -23.92 -10.94 -2.16
C SER A 458 -24.00 -11.19 -3.68
N SER A 459 -22.97 -11.72 -4.32
CA SER A 459 -23.01 -12.15 -5.74
C SER A 459 -23.33 -13.63 -5.94
N LEU A 460 -23.36 -14.40 -4.85
CA LEU A 460 -23.60 -15.85 -4.84
C LEU A 460 -25.05 -16.19 -4.47
N GLY A 461 -25.64 -15.45 -3.53
CA GLY A 461 -27.02 -15.64 -3.09
C GLY A 461 -27.64 -14.39 -2.47
N LYS A 462 -28.94 -14.45 -2.15
CA LYS A 462 -29.66 -13.41 -1.38
C LYS A 462 -29.62 -13.66 0.13
N VAL A 463 -29.50 -14.92 0.50
CA VAL A 463 -29.52 -15.45 1.87
C VAL A 463 -28.21 -16.20 2.08
N CYS A 464 -27.65 -16.10 3.28
CA CYS A 464 -26.55 -16.93 3.74
C CYS A 464 -26.93 -17.56 5.08
N TRP A 465 -26.53 -18.82 5.25
CA TRP A 465 -26.53 -19.47 6.55
C TRP A 465 -25.14 -19.30 7.15
N MET A 466 -25.09 -18.66 8.32
CA MET A 466 -23.87 -18.47 9.09
C MET A 466 -23.92 -19.37 10.32
N ARG A 467 -22.90 -20.22 10.47
CA ARG A 467 -22.66 -21.00 11.70
C ARG A 467 -21.53 -20.32 12.45
N LEU A 468 -21.89 -19.66 13.55
CA LEU A 468 -21.00 -19.00 14.48
C LEU A 468 -20.46 -20.06 15.45
N GLU A 469 -19.14 -20.24 15.52
CA GLU A 469 -18.45 -21.11 16.48
C GLU A 469 -17.35 -20.29 17.18
N TYR A 470 -16.66 -20.84 18.20
CA TYR A 470 -15.66 -20.10 18.98
C TYR A 470 -14.41 -19.69 18.18
N GLU A 471 -13.88 -20.56 17.31
CA GLU A 471 -12.64 -20.28 16.56
C GLU A 471 -12.90 -19.82 15.11
N VAL A 472 -14.01 -20.27 14.51
CA VAL A 472 -14.34 -20.02 13.09
C VAL A 472 -15.81 -19.69 12.90
N ILE A 473 -16.08 -18.90 11.85
CA ILE A 473 -17.42 -18.63 11.34
C ILE A 473 -17.52 -19.26 9.95
N ARG A 474 -18.47 -20.17 9.79
CA ARG A 474 -18.73 -20.85 8.51
C ARG A 474 -19.90 -20.19 7.79
N PHE A 475 -19.69 -19.89 6.51
CA PHE A 475 -20.66 -19.28 5.60
C PHE A 475 -21.08 -20.31 4.56
N THR A 476 -22.36 -20.70 4.57
CA THR A 476 -22.96 -21.57 3.56
C THR A 476 -23.99 -20.78 2.74
N ILE A 477 -23.92 -20.91 1.42
CA ILE A 477 -24.91 -20.37 0.49
C ILE A 477 -25.33 -21.51 -0.43
N ILE A 478 -26.55 -22.00 -0.26
CA ILE A 478 -27.22 -22.90 -1.21
C ILE A 478 -28.20 -22.06 -2.02
N PRO A 479 -28.02 -21.92 -3.35
CA PRO A 479 -28.99 -21.26 -4.22
C PRO A 479 -30.17 -22.19 -4.55
N ASP A 480 -31.34 -21.62 -4.88
CA ASP A 480 -32.54 -22.38 -5.24
C ASP A 480 -32.31 -23.38 -6.41
N GLN A 481 -31.38 -23.03 -7.31
CA GLN A 481 -30.73 -23.91 -8.28
C GLN A 481 -29.28 -23.45 -8.50
N GLY A 482 -28.35 -24.40 -8.69
CA GLY A 482 -26.95 -24.13 -9.05
C GLY A 482 -25.93 -24.60 -8.02
N THR A 483 -24.72 -24.05 -8.08
CA THR A 483 -23.58 -24.45 -7.23
C THR A 483 -23.73 -23.93 -5.80
N GLN A 484 -23.70 -24.83 -4.81
CA GLN A 484 -23.49 -24.50 -3.39
C GLN A 484 -22.11 -23.90 -3.17
N VAL A 485 -22.01 -22.87 -2.32
CA VAL A 485 -20.74 -22.33 -1.84
C VAL A 485 -20.63 -22.49 -0.33
N TRP A 486 -19.46 -22.92 0.12
CA TRP A 486 -19.08 -23.03 1.52
C TRP A 486 -17.76 -22.30 1.73
N ALA A 487 -17.62 -21.62 2.86
CA ALA A 487 -16.37 -20.99 3.29
C ALA A 487 -16.25 -21.01 4.82
N SER A 488 -15.04 -21.18 5.34
CA SER A 488 -14.72 -21.03 6.76
C SER A 488 -13.75 -19.87 6.94
N ILE A 489 -14.00 -19.01 7.92
CA ILE A 489 -13.20 -17.80 8.21
C ILE A 489 -12.92 -17.75 9.73
N PRO A 490 -11.66 -17.61 10.18
CA PRO A 490 -11.35 -17.46 11.61
C PRO A 490 -12.00 -16.22 12.24
N VAL A 491 -12.44 -16.31 13.49
CA VAL A 491 -13.16 -15.24 14.21
C VAL A 491 -12.39 -13.92 14.20
N GLY A 492 -11.09 -13.93 14.54
CA GLY A 492 -10.16 -12.79 14.47
C GLY A 492 -9.95 -12.14 13.08
N THR A 493 -10.62 -12.63 12.04
CA THR A 493 -10.67 -12.00 10.71
C THR A 493 -11.90 -11.08 10.55
N ILE A 494 -12.88 -11.16 11.46
CA ILE A 494 -14.19 -10.49 11.38
C ILE A 494 -14.50 -9.71 12.67
N PHE A 495 -14.08 -10.22 13.83
CA PHE A 495 -14.24 -9.61 15.15
C PHE A 495 -12.88 -9.51 15.85
N ASP A 496 -12.78 -8.66 16.88
CA ASP A 496 -11.63 -8.67 17.78
C ASP A 496 -11.74 -9.90 18.69
N ASP A 497 -10.71 -10.77 18.67
CA ASP A 497 -10.64 -12.04 19.41
C ASP A 497 -10.87 -11.87 20.93
N THR A 498 -10.68 -10.67 21.49
CA THR A 498 -10.94 -10.36 22.91
C THR A 498 -12.38 -9.95 23.22
N THR A 499 -13.25 -9.81 22.20
CA THR A 499 -14.61 -9.26 22.33
C THR A 499 -15.73 -10.15 21.79
N TYR A 500 -15.39 -11.28 21.18
CA TYR A 500 -16.36 -12.22 20.62
C TYR A 500 -16.86 -13.20 21.69
N GLU A 501 -17.97 -12.84 22.35
CA GLU A 501 -18.67 -13.70 23.30
C GLU A 501 -19.75 -14.55 22.59
N LEU A 502 -19.68 -15.87 22.75
CA LEU A 502 -20.62 -16.83 22.15
C LEU A 502 -21.22 -17.75 23.23
N GLU A 503 -22.43 -17.45 23.70
CA GLU A 503 -23.17 -18.32 24.62
C GLU A 503 -24.11 -19.26 23.83
N SER A 504 -23.80 -20.56 23.79
CA SER A 504 -24.66 -21.59 23.17
C SER A 504 -24.64 -22.91 23.93
N ASN A 505 -25.76 -23.62 23.93
CA ASN A 505 -25.89 -24.97 24.50
C ASN A 505 -25.31 -26.08 23.60
N SER A 506 -24.84 -25.73 22.40
CA SER A 506 -24.39 -26.67 21.35
C SER A 506 -23.11 -26.19 20.65
N ASP A 507 -22.27 -25.42 21.36
CA ASP A 507 -20.97 -24.85 20.93
C ASP A 507 -20.95 -24.03 19.62
N ALA A 508 -22.12 -23.82 19.04
CA ALA A 508 -22.34 -23.08 17.81
C ALA A 508 -23.73 -22.41 17.82
N ILE A 509 -23.88 -21.30 17.08
CA ILE A 509 -25.18 -20.69 16.79
C ILE A 509 -25.37 -20.63 15.27
N ASN A 510 -26.46 -21.24 14.79
CA ASN A 510 -26.81 -21.29 13.38
C ASN A 510 -27.86 -20.23 13.05
N ILE A 511 -27.52 -19.27 12.18
CA ILE A 511 -28.41 -18.18 11.76
C ILE A 511 -28.59 -18.12 10.24
N GLU A 512 -29.80 -17.78 9.81
CA GLU A 512 -30.09 -17.35 8.45
C GLU A 512 -30.15 -15.83 8.40
N VAL A 513 -29.38 -15.22 7.48
CA VAL A 513 -29.32 -13.76 7.32
C VAL A 513 -29.46 -13.34 5.85
N ASN A 514 -30.16 -12.23 5.62
CA ASN A 514 -30.24 -11.62 4.30
C ASN A 514 -28.96 -10.81 4.01
N ILE A 515 -28.17 -11.26 3.03
CA ILE A 515 -26.84 -10.69 2.74
C ILE A 515 -26.95 -9.21 2.33
N SER A 516 -28.02 -8.81 1.64
CA SER A 516 -28.20 -7.42 1.21
C SER A 516 -28.49 -6.45 2.37
N VAL A 517 -29.15 -6.94 3.44
CA VAL A 517 -29.41 -6.17 4.66
C VAL A 517 -28.17 -6.12 5.54
N LEU A 518 -27.51 -7.26 5.75
CA LEU A 518 -26.24 -7.34 6.47
C LEU A 518 -25.16 -6.44 5.85
N ASN A 519 -25.02 -6.45 4.52
CA ASN A 519 -24.09 -5.59 3.79
C ASN A 519 -24.50 -4.10 3.88
N ARG A 520 -25.80 -3.76 4.00
CA ARG A 520 -26.22 -2.37 4.27
C ARG A 520 -25.80 -1.94 5.67
N ALA A 521 -26.03 -2.79 6.67
CA ALA A 521 -25.69 -2.50 8.06
C ALA A 521 -24.17 -2.37 8.26
N LEU A 522 -23.37 -3.34 7.80
CA LEU A 522 -21.91 -3.29 7.93
C LEU A 522 -21.26 -2.08 7.23
N ARG A 523 -21.91 -1.51 6.20
CA ARG A 523 -21.48 -0.23 5.59
C ARG A 523 -21.77 1.01 6.44
N SER A 524 -22.60 0.92 7.49
CA SER A 524 -22.81 2.01 8.46
C SER A 524 -21.83 1.97 9.64
N ALA A 525 -21.21 0.82 9.91
CA ALA A 525 -20.04 0.70 10.79
C ALA A 525 -18.75 1.26 10.16
N TRP A 526 -18.84 1.87 8.98
CA TRP A 526 -17.67 2.28 8.20
C TRP A 526 -16.93 3.46 8.85
N GLY A 527 -15.86 3.16 9.57
CA GLY A 527 -15.04 4.18 10.24
C GLY A 527 -15.75 4.83 11.44
N SER A 528 -16.73 4.16 12.04
CA SER A 528 -17.17 4.45 13.41
C SER A 528 -16.06 4.05 14.39
N THR A 529 -15.88 4.83 15.45
CA THR A 529 -14.82 4.61 16.46
C THR A 529 -15.13 3.44 17.41
N HIS A 530 -16.39 3.03 17.48
CA HIS A 530 -16.82 1.81 18.17
C HIS A 530 -17.98 1.16 17.41
N THR A 531 -17.96 -0.16 17.33
CA THR A 531 -18.95 -1.00 16.65
C THR A 531 -19.19 -2.26 17.49
N GLN A 532 -20.45 -2.57 17.77
CA GLN A 532 -20.85 -3.76 18.51
C GLN A 532 -21.93 -4.51 17.74
N LEU A 533 -21.74 -5.81 17.51
CA LEU A 533 -22.72 -6.68 16.85
C LEU A 533 -23.31 -7.66 17.88
N ARG A 534 -24.62 -7.64 18.09
CA ARG A 534 -25.29 -8.46 19.12
C ARG A 534 -26.47 -9.26 18.58
N LEU A 535 -26.51 -10.54 18.93
CA LEU A 535 -27.74 -11.33 18.87
C LEU A 535 -28.73 -10.83 19.92
N THR A 536 -29.95 -10.52 19.51
CA THR A 536 -31.02 -9.94 20.33
C THR A 536 -32.39 -10.49 19.91
N LYS A 537 -33.44 -10.19 20.68
CA LYS A 537 -34.80 -10.67 20.41
C LYS A 537 -35.83 -9.60 20.76
N LYS A 538 -36.71 -9.28 19.83
CA LYS A 538 -37.72 -8.20 19.92
C LYS A 538 -39.03 -8.71 19.33
N ASP A 539 -40.12 -8.55 20.06
CA ASP A 539 -41.47 -9.02 19.64
C ASP A 539 -41.47 -10.46 19.11
N LYS A 540 -40.79 -11.34 19.86
CA LYS A 540 -40.50 -12.77 19.57
C LYS A 540 -39.60 -13.06 18.35
N THR A 541 -39.27 -12.06 17.53
CA THR A 541 -38.38 -12.18 16.37
C THR A 541 -36.91 -12.07 16.79
N PRO A 542 -36.00 -12.97 16.34
CA PRO A 542 -34.57 -12.83 16.57
C PRO A 542 -33.97 -11.80 15.61
N LEU A 543 -33.06 -10.98 16.13
CA LEU A 543 -32.44 -9.86 15.42
C LEU A 543 -30.93 -9.86 15.66
N LEU A 544 -30.18 -9.50 14.62
CA LEU A 544 -28.75 -9.18 14.72
C LEU A 544 -28.63 -7.66 14.75
N ALA A 545 -28.42 -7.09 15.94
CA ALA A 545 -28.35 -5.66 16.18
C ALA A 545 -26.91 -5.16 16.03
N LEU A 546 -26.65 -4.35 15.00
CA LEU A 546 -25.38 -3.67 14.80
C LEU A 546 -25.48 -2.25 15.38
N THR A 547 -24.79 -2.00 16.48
CA THR A 547 -24.72 -0.69 17.15
C THR A 547 -23.41 -0.01 16.79
N VAL A 548 -23.47 1.20 16.25
CA VAL A 548 -22.31 1.98 15.81
C VAL A 548 -22.29 3.34 16.52
N LEU A 549 -21.10 3.81 16.89
CA LEU A 549 -20.90 5.14 17.45
C LEU A 549 -20.68 6.15 16.32
N ALA A 550 -21.67 7.01 16.09
CA ALA A 550 -21.61 8.09 15.10
C ALA A 550 -21.37 9.44 15.80
N SER A 551 -20.38 10.20 15.33
CA SER A 551 -20.12 11.57 15.80
C SER A 551 -20.71 12.59 14.81
N GLU A 552 -21.77 13.29 15.23
CA GLU A 552 -22.34 14.40 14.45
C GLU A 552 -21.99 15.74 15.09
N TRP A 553 -21.62 16.71 14.25
CA TRP A 553 -21.36 18.09 14.66
C TRP A 553 -22.57 18.95 14.28
N THR A 554 -23.20 19.59 15.27
CA THR A 554 -24.39 20.43 15.05
C THR A 554 -24.06 21.90 15.32
N GLU A 555 -24.29 22.77 14.33
CA GLU A 555 -24.24 24.22 14.52
C GLU A 555 -25.44 24.69 15.35
N GLY A 556 -25.17 25.51 16.38
CA GLY A 556 -26.16 25.90 17.37
C GLY A 556 -27.03 27.09 16.96
N ASN A 557 -28.21 26.83 16.39
CA ASN A 557 -29.28 27.84 16.25
C ASN A 557 -30.53 27.41 17.02
N ILE A 558 -30.80 28.07 18.15
CA ILE A 558 -32.08 27.98 18.87
C ILE A 558 -32.92 29.21 18.50
N ALA A 559 -34.06 28.98 17.83
CA ALA A 559 -35.02 30.04 17.56
C ALA A 559 -35.70 30.49 18.87
N LEU A 560 -35.83 31.81 19.06
CA LEU A 560 -36.28 32.41 20.31
C LEU A 560 -37.58 33.21 20.08
N ALA A 561 -38.72 32.56 20.35
CA ALA A 561 -40.07 33.14 20.35
C ALA A 561 -41.02 32.20 21.10
N THR A 562 -42.00 32.65 21.89
CA THR A 562 -42.30 33.97 22.49
C THR A 562 -43.16 33.71 23.74
N ASN A 563 -43.13 34.58 24.74
CA ASN A 563 -44.02 34.45 25.91
C ASN A 563 -45.49 34.62 25.54
N ASN A 564 -46.38 33.95 26.29
CA ASN A 564 -47.61 34.50 26.88
C ASN A 564 -48.20 33.48 27.88
N ASP A 565 -48.61 33.97 29.06
CA ASP A 565 -49.75 33.58 29.92
C ASP A 565 -49.97 32.09 30.33
N ALA A 566 -50.27 31.70 31.59
CA ALA A 566 -50.31 32.41 32.88
C ALA A 566 -50.38 31.40 34.07
N ASP A 567 -50.29 31.90 35.31
CA ASP A 567 -50.68 31.32 36.62
C ASP A 567 -50.02 30.02 37.16
N GLY A 568 -49.63 30.02 38.46
CA GLY A 568 -49.36 28.78 39.22
C GLY A 568 -48.35 28.84 40.39
N PHE A 569 -48.78 29.29 41.57
CA PHE A 569 -48.06 29.32 42.87
C PHE A 569 -47.09 28.14 43.20
N GLY A 570 -45.95 28.46 43.85
CA GLY A 570 -45.07 27.53 44.57
C GLY A 570 -43.92 28.28 45.28
N ASP A 571 -43.49 27.84 46.48
CA ASP A 571 -42.68 28.65 47.41
C ASP A 571 -41.38 27.97 47.92
N ASP A 572 -40.48 28.82 48.41
CA ASP A 572 -39.47 28.65 49.47
C ASP A 572 -38.04 28.10 49.19
N SER A 573 -37.10 28.72 49.93
CA SER A 573 -35.71 28.36 50.26
C SER A 573 -34.58 28.51 49.23
N ASN A 574 -33.47 29.08 49.72
CA ASN A 574 -32.16 29.31 49.09
C ASN A 574 -31.09 28.99 50.16
N PRO A 575 -29.87 28.50 49.85
CA PRO A 575 -28.79 29.46 49.55
C PRO A 575 -27.69 29.00 48.56
N GLU A 576 -27.12 29.98 47.87
CA GLU A 576 -25.71 30.12 47.45
C GLU A 576 -25.01 28.99 46.66
N ALA A 577 -24.85 29.24 45.36
CA ALA A 577 -23.72 28.77 44.54
C ALA A 577 -23.15 29.98 43.74
N PRO A 578 -21.84 30.04 43.45
CA PRO A 578 -21.20 31.25 42.96
C PRO A 578 -21.55 31.60 41.51
N ALA A 579 -21.60 32.90 41.21
CA ALA A 579 -21.81 33.41 39.86
C ALA A 579 -20.51 33.36 39.04
N ASP A 580 -20.44 32.46 38.07
CA ASP A 580 -19.44 32.52 36.99
C ASP A 580 -20.04 32.01 35.67
N THR A 581 -20.62 32.93 34.88
CA THR A 581 -21.31 32.61 33.62
C THR A 581 -20.65 33.24 32.40
N THR A 582 -19.37 32.96 32.19
CA THR A 582 -18.71 33.10 30.87
C THR A 582 -18.63 31.75 30.15
N GLY A 583 -19.78 31.09 30.00
CA GLY A 583 -19.91 29.82 29.29
C GLY A 583 -19.82 30.01 27.77
N ASP A 584 -18.66 29.69 27.19
CA ASP A 584 -18.38 29.81 25.76
C ASP A 584 -19.37 28.99 24.90
N ARG A 585 -19.83 29.59 23.79
CA ARG A 585 -20.83 29.01 22.87
C ARG A 585 -20.17 28.38 21.64
N GLY A 586 -19.18 27.53 21.87
CA GLY A 586 -18.61 26.68 20.82
C GLY A 586 -19.59 25.59 20.34
N PRO A 587 -19.46 25.12 19.09
CA PRO A 587 -20.18 23.93 18.62
C PRO A 587 -19.80 22.70 19.46
N ARG A 588 -20.78 21.85 19.75
CA ARG A 588 -20.58 20.62 20.53
C ARG A 588 -20.71 19.39 19.64
N GLU A 589 -19.69 18.54 19.66
CA GLU A 589 -19.78 17.20 19.10
C GLU A 589 -20.84 16.38 19.85
N ARG A 590 -21.79 15.81 19.12
CA ARG A 590 -22.83 14.94 19.68
C ARG A 590 -22.61 13.51 19.21
N GLN A 591 -21.95 12.74 20.07
CA GLN A 591 -21.88 11.29 19.92
C GLN A 591 -23.28 10.68 20.05
N THR A 592 -23.68 9.93 19.03
CA THR A 592 -25.01 9.31 18.89
C THR A 592 -24.83 7.83 18.58
N TRP A 593 -25.41 6.98 19.43
CA TRP A 593 -25.44 5.53 19.22
C TRP A 593 -26.54 5.17 18.22
N ILE A 594 -26.15 4.66 17.05
CA ILE A 594 -27.08 4.22 16.00
C ILE A 594 -27.12 2.70 16.00
N THR A 595 -28.27 2.12 16.37
CA THR A 595 -28.50 0.66 16.30
C THR A 595 -29.30 0.31 15.05
N GLN A 596 -28.77 -0.57 14.22
CA GLN A 596 -29.44 -1.15 13.06
C GLN A 596 -29.84 -2.60 13.35
N GLU A 597 -31.14 -2.85 13.40
CA GLU A 597 -31.71 -4.18 13.63
C GLU A 597 -31.82 -4.95 12.31
N ILE A 598 -31.04 -6.03 12.16
CA ILE A 598 -31.07 -6.92 10.99
C ILE A 598 -31.96 -8.13 11.32
N PRO A 599 -33.08 -8.36 10.62
CA PRO A 599 -33.86 -9.58 10.78
C PRO A 599 -33.09 -10.83 10.36
N ILE A 600 -33.11 -11.84 11.23
CA ILE A 600 -32.50 -13.16 11.02
C ILE A 600 -33.53 -14.26 11.34
N LYS A 601 -33.18 -15.52 11.05
CA LYS A 601 -33.81 -16.69 11.69
C LYS A 601 -32.74 -17.46 12.44
N ILE A 602 -33.08 -18.01 13.61
CA ILE A 602 -32.23 -19.01 14.27
C ILE A 602 -32.66 -20.38 13.76
N LEU A 603 -31.70 -21.21 13.35
CA LEU A 603 -31.94 -22.56 12.83
C LEU A 603 -31.67 -23.60 13.92
N HIS A 604 -32.56 -24.59 14.03
CA HIS A 604 -32.36 -25.73 14.92
C HIS A 604 -31.30 -26.69 14.37
N GLU A 605 -30.63 -27.45 15.23
CA GLU A 605 -29.54 -28.35 14.82
C GLU A 605 -30.00 -29.38 13.77
N SER A 606 -31.15 -30.02 13.97
CA SER A 606 -31.78 -30.94 13.01
C SER A 606 -32.23 -30.30 11.68
N ALA A 607 -32.16 -28.96 11.55
CA ALA A 607 -32.40 -28.25 10.29
C ALA A 607 -31.08 -27.87 9.58
N VAL A 608 -29.94 -27.97 10.26
CA VAL A 608 -28.58 -27.82 9.69
C VAL A 608 -27.82 -29.15 9.60
N GLU A 609 -28.43 -30.25 10.01
CA GLU A 609 -27.92 -31.64 9.92
C GLU A 609 -27.73 -32.13 8.46
N GLY A 610 -28.26 -31.39 7.46
CA GLY A 610 -27.93 -31.57 6.04
C GLY A 610 -26.99 -30.51 5.45
N LEU A 611 -26.52 -29.56 6.26
CA LEU A 611 -25.80 -28.34 5.82
C LEU A 611 -24.34 -28.40 6.27
N HIS A 612 -23.56 -29.22 5.57
CA HIS A 612 -22.17 -29.52 5.89
C HIS A 612 -21.22 -29.01 4.80
N GLU A 613 -19.91 -29.14 5.02
CA GLU A 613 -18.93 -29.12 3.93
C GLU A 613 -19.27 -30.31 2.99
N PRO A 614 -19.47 -30.08 1.68
CA PRO A 614 -19.87 -31.15 0.76
C PRO A 614 -18.75 -32.18 0.64
N HIS A 615 -19.06 -33.44 0.90
CA HIS A 615 -18.07 -34.52 0.87
C HIS A 615 -17.64 -34.82 -0.59
N CYS A 616 -16.51 -34.25 -0.99
CA CYS A 616 -15.92 -34.45 -2.31
C CYS A 616 -15.20 -35.82 -2.42
N PRO A 617 -15.25 -36.51 -3.57
CA PRO A 617 -14.38 -37.65 -3.86
C PRO A 617 -12.89 -37.28 -3.96
N ASP A 618 -12.02 -38.28 -4.19
CA ASP A 618 -10.62 -38.03 -4.55
C ASP A 618 -10.50 -37.42 -5.97
N PRO A 619 -9.75 -36.32 -6.15
CA PRO A 619 -9.69 -35.58 -7.41
C PRO A 619 -8.82 -36.22 -8.51
N GLU A 620 -9.32 -36.14 -9.74
CA GLU A 620 -8.64 -36.60 -10.96
C GLU A 620 -7.57 -35.63 -11.47
N VAL A 621 -7.65 -34.35 -11.09
CA VAL A 621 -6.69 -33.29 -11.43
C VAL A 621 -6.66 -32.26 -10.30
N HIS A 622 -5.45 -31.87 -9.86
CA HIS A 622 -5.22 -30.67 -9.06
C HIS A 622 -4.50 -29.63 -9.92
N ILE A 623 -5.10 -28.46 -10.13
CA ILE A 623 -4.51 -27.38 -10.94
C ILE A 623 -4.81 -26.01 -10.32
N ILE A 624 -3.82 -25.11 -10.30
CA ILE A 624 -4.03 -23.70 -9.91
C ILE A 624 -4.64 -22.98 -11.11
N LEU A 625 -5.84 -22.41 -10.92
CA LEU A 625 -6.56 -21.70 -11.98
C LEU A 625 -5.81 -20.44 -12.46
N PRO A 626 -5.97 -20.05 -13.74
CA PRO A 626 -5.59 -18.73 -14.21
C PRO A 626 -6.45 -17.63 -13.53
N ASN A 627 -6.08 -16.36 -13.73
CA ASN A 627 -6.75 -15.21 -13.12
C ASN A 627 -8.29 -15.30 -13.27
N LEU A 628 -9.00 -15.38 -12.13
CA LEU A 628 -10.43 -15.68 -12.12
C LEU A 628 -11.28 -14.61 -12.82
N ALA A 629 -10.85 -13.34 -12.85
CA ALA A 629 -11.56 -12.29 -13.58
C ALA A 629 -11.40 -12.41 -15.10
N GLN A 630 -10.23 -12.86 -15.59
CA GLN A 630 -10.03 -13.20 -17.01
C GLN A 630 -10.85 -14.43 -17.41
N LEU A 631 -10.80 -15.49 -16.59
CA LEU A 631 -11.58 -16.72 -16.78
C LEU A 631 -13.09 -16.42 -16.77
N LYS A 632 -13.55 -15.54 -15.88
CA LYS A 632 -14.93 -15.04 -15.83
C LYS A 632 -15.28 -14.25 -17.10
N SER A 633 -14.42 -13.34 -17.55
CA SER A 633 -14.64 -12.55 -18.77
C SER A 633 -14.81 -13.42 -20.01
N ILE A 634 -14.04 -14.52 -20.10
CA ILE A 634 -14.14 -15.51 -21.19
C ILE A 634 -15.42 -16.35 -21.04
N SER A 635 -15.70 -16.86 -19.83
CA SER A 635 -16.96 -17.55 -19.50
C SER A 635 -18.21 -16.72 -19.83
N ASP A 636 -18.23 -15.45 -19.44
CA ASP A 636 -19.34 -14.53 -19.70
C ASP A 636 -19.56 -14.32 -21.21
N ARG A 637 -18.50 -14.28 -22.01
CA ARG A 637 -18.60 -14.20 -23.48
C ARG A 637 -19.14 -15.51 -24.06
N PHE A 638 -18.62 -16.66 -23.65
CA PHE A 638 -19.06 -17.97 -24.17
C PHE A 638 -20.54 -18.23 -23.80
N THR A 639 -20.92 -17.92 -22.56
CA THR A 639 -22.30 -18.02 -22.06
C THR A 639 -23.24 -17.11 -22.84
N LYS A 640 -22.82 -15.88 -23.16
CA LYS A 640 -23.60 -14.96 -24.00
C LYS A 640 -23.79 -15.50 -25.41
N LEU A 641 -22.73 -15.97 -26.07
CA LEU A 641 -22.77 -16.46 -27.45
C LEU A 641 -23.78 -17.60 -27.65
N ALA A 642 -23.75 -18.65 -26.83
CA ALA A 642 -24.74 -19.72 -26.96
C ALA A 642 -26.15 -19.34 -26.44
N SER A 643 -26.28 -18.27 -25.62
CA SER A 643 -27.60 -17.70 -25.28
C SER A 643 -28.21 -16.87 -26.41
N THR A 644 -27.41 -16.48 -27.42
CA THR A 644 -27.93 -15.90 -28.67
C THR A 644 -28.39 -16.98 -29.64
N ASP A 645 -27.65 -18.09 -29.80
CA ASP A 645 -28.08 -19.26 -30.59
C ASP A 645 -29.43 -19.80 -30.11
N SER A 646 -29.68 -19.85 -28.79
CA SER A 646 -30.93 -20.37 -28.23
C SER A 646 -32.18 -19.54 -28.57
N LYS A 647 -32.05 -18.42 -29.30
CA LYS A 647 -33.17 -17.57 -29.75
C LYS A 647 -33.45 -17.62 -31.25
N SER A 648 -32.61 -18.28 -32.07
CA SER A 648 -32.74 -18.26 -33.53
C SER A 648 -33.66 -19.35 -34.10
N ARG A 649 -34.01 -20.38 -33.31
CA ARG A 649 -34.63 -21.62 -33.83
C ARG A 649 -36.13 -21.52 -34.04
N GLN A 650 -36.56 -21.48 -35.31
CA GLN A 650 -37.84 -22.05 -35.71
C GLN A 650 -37.74 -23.59 -35.82
N PRO A 651 -38.83 -24.35 -35.61
CA PRO A 651 -38.81 -25.81 -35.68
C PRO A 651 -38.93 -26.32 -37.12
N GLY A 652 -37.86 -26.88 -37.70
CA GLY A 652 -37.95 -27.60 -38.96
C GLY A 652 -36.63 -28.10 -39.56
N VAL A 653 -36.73 -29.26 -40.23
CA VAL A 653 -35.70 -29.91 -41.09
C VAL A 653 -34.49 -30.53 -40.36
N MET A 654 -34.26 -31.82 -40.59
CA MET A 654 -33.03 -32.55 -40.22
C MET A 654 -32.12 -32.71 -41.44
N ALA A 655 -30.81 -32.72 -41.21
CA ALA A 655 -29.74 -32.99 -42.19
C ALA A 655 -28.59 -33.75 -41.49
N PRO A 656 -27.70 -34.47 -42.22
CA PRO A 656 -27.18 -35.75 -41.73
C PRO A 656 -25.93 -35.72 -40.83
N GLU A 657 -25.62 -36.90 -40.27
CA GLU A 657 -24.50 -37.18 -39.38
C GLU A 657 -23.11 -37.00 -40.02
N ALA A 658 -22.11 -36.73 -39.16
CA ALA A 658 -20.69 -36.88 -39.45
C ALA A 658 -20.04 -37.74 -38.35
N PRO A 659 -19.05 -38.59 -38.67
CA PRO A 659 -18.67 -39.71 -37.81
C PRO A 659 -17.80 -39.31 -36.61
N GLY A 660 -17.93 -40.04 -35.49
CA GLY A 660 -16.96 -39.96 -34.38
C GLY A 660 -17.46 -40.30 -32.97
N MET A 661 -18.76 -40.50 -32.73
CA MET A 661 -19.31 -40.76 -31.40
C MET A 661 -20.09 -42.07 -31.32
N HIS A 662 -19.47 -43.11 -30.75
CA HIS A 662 -20.20 -44.29 -30.29
C HIS A 662 -20.93 -43.97 -28.96
N SER A 663 -22.23 -43.71 -29.03
CA SER A 663 -23.09 -43.71 -27.85
C SER A 663 -23.57 -45.15 -27.56
N VAL A 664 -23.09 -45.73 -26.46
CA VAL A 664 -23.59 -47.04 -25.99
C VAL A 664 -24.87 -46.80 -25.19
N SER A 665 -26.03 -47.03 -25.80
CA SER A 665 -27.34 -46.88 -25.17
C SER A 665 -27.85 -48.21 -24.61
N PHE A 666 -28.09 -48.25 -23.30
CA PHE A 666 -28.88 -49.30 -22.67
C PHE A 666 -30.34 -48.85 -22.59
N SER A 667 -31.25 -49.59 -23.25
CA SER A 667 -32.69 -49.36 -23.21
C SER A 667 -33.41 -50.48 -22.45
N GLY A 668 -34.09 -50.10 -21.36
CA GLY A 668 -35.04 -50.95 -20.65
C GLY A 668 -36.47 -50.41 -20.81
N PRO A 669 -37.46 -51.21 -21.21
CA PRO A 669 -38.81 -50.71 -21.46
C PRO A 669 -39.68 -50.68 -20.19
N GLY A 670 -40.28 -49.53 -19.85
CA GLY A 670 -41.23 -49.46 -18.72
C GLY A 670 -41.93 -48.10 -18.53
N ALA A 671 -43.27 -48.14 -18.53
CA ALA A 671 -44.23 -47.16 -17.99
C ALA A 671 -44.17 -45.67 -18.44
N ASN A 672 -45.17 -45.27 -19.23
CA ASN A 672 -45.56 -43.86 -19.39
C ASN A 672 -46.17 -43.30 -18.09
N THR A 673 -45.82 -42.07 -17.70
CA THR A 673 -46.68 -41.20 -16.86
C THR A 673 -46.60 -39.74 -17.32
N ALA A 674 -47.63 -38.96 -16.98
CA ALA A 674 -47.99 -37.67 -17.59
C ALA A 674 -46.84 -36.64 -17.74
N ALA A 675 -46.63 -36.18 -18.99
CA ALA A 675 -45.75 -35.06 -19.29
C ALA A 675 -46.41 -33.71 -18.93
N THR A 676 -46.07 -33.16 -17.76
CA THR A 676 -46.34 -31.75 -17.45
C THR A 676 -45.23 -30.89 -18.05
N ALA A 677 -45.57 -30.00 -18.97
CA ALA A 677 -44.60 -29.21 -19.74
C ALA A 677 -43.96 -28.07 -18.92
N LEU A 678 -43.00 -28.43 -18.06
CA LEU A 678 -42.05 -27.48 -17.47
C LEU A 678 -41.12 -26.94 -18.58
N SER A 679 -41.14 -25.63 -18.81
CA SER A 679 -40.26 -24.96 -19.76
C SER A 679 -38.83 -24.92 -19.21
N THR A 680 -38.01 -25.90 -19.59
CA THR A 680 -36.59 -25.96 -19.26
C THR A 680 -35.83 -24.84 -19.97
N ASN A 681 -35.69 -23.70 -19.28
CA ASN A 681 -34.76 -22.63 -19.65
C ASN A 681 -33.30 -23.11 -19.50
N SER A 682 -32.84 -24.00 -20.37
CA SER A 682 -31.47 -24.51 -20.34
C SER A 682 -30.50 -23.39 -20.71
N SER A 683 -29.84 -22.79 -19.70
CA SER A 683 -28.65 -21.99 -19.97
C SER A 683 -27.61 -22.85 -20.68
N PRO A 684 -26.77 -22.25 -21.53
CA PRO A 684 -25.75 -23.02 -22.23
C PRO A 684 -24.74 -23.60 -21.24
N LYS A 685 -24.48 -24.90 -21.37
CA LYS A 685 -23.48 -25.62 -20.57
C LYS A 685 -22.11 -25.44 -21.18
N LEU A 686 -21.17 -24.93 -20.39
CA LEU A 686 -19.75 -24.88 -20.73
C LEU A 686 -19.10 -26.22 -20.40
N GLU A 687 -18.16 -26.67 -21.22
CA GLU A 687 -17.32 -27.82 -20.91
C GLU A 687 -15.95 -27.32 -20.42
N LEU A 688 -15.66 -27.57 -19.15
CA LEU A 688 -14.33 -27.34 -18.57
C LEU A 688 -13.54 -28.65 -18.62
N SER A 689 -12.26 -28.59 -18.92
CA SER A 689 -11.37 -29.74 -18.95
C SER A 689 -9.99 -29.37 -18.40
N ALA A 690 -9.29 -30.28 -17.73
CA ALA A 690 -7.92 -30.05 -17.27
C ALA A 690 -7.08 -31.34 -17.26
N ASN A 691 -5.76 -31.21 -17.15
CA ASN A 691 -4.86 -32.35 -16.96
C ASN A 691 -3.75 -32.08 -15.90
N MET A 692 -2.97 -33.11 -15.61
CA MET A 692 -1.83 -33.06 -14.67
C MET A 692 -0.49 -32.62 -15.32
N HIS A 693 -0.57 -31.94 -16.46
CA HIS A 693 0.53 -31.32 -17.21
C HIS A 693 0.31 -29.80 -17.39
N GLY A 694 -0.39 -29.16 -16.44
CA GLY A 694 -0.60 -27.71 -16.41
C GLY A 694 -1.53 -27.14 -17.48
N SER A 695 -2.37 -27.97 -18.12
CA SER A 695 -3.33 -27.50 -19.12
C SER A 695 -4.77 -27.40 -18.56
N LEU A 696 -5.45 -26.32 -18.91
CA LEU A 696 -6.87 -26.07 -18.64
C LEU A 696 -7.56 -25.63 -19.95
N ARG A 697 -8.76 -26.12 -20.20
CA ARG A 697 -9.60 -25.80 -21.37
C ARG A 697 -10.99 -25.40 -20.89
N LEU A 698 -11.51 -24.30 -21.41
CA LEU A 698 -12.92 -23.93 -21.33
C LEU A 698 -13.47 -23.91 -22.75
N ALA A 699 -14.41 -24.79 -23.04
CA ALA A 699 -14.99 -24.99 -24.36
C ALA A 699 -16.52 -24.84 -24.34
N ILE A 700 -17.08 -24.56 -25.50
CA ILE A 700 -18.52 -24.59 -25.74
C ILE A 700 -18.76 -25.08 -27.17
N ALA A 701 -19.77 -25.95 -27.32
CA ALA A 701 -20.20 -26.51 -28.58
C ALA A 701 -21.72 -26.42 -28.69
N THR A 702 -22.19 -25.62 -29.64
CA THR A 702 -23.55 -25.69 -30.18
C THR A 702 -23.48 -26.36 -31.57
N ASP A 703 -24.63 -26.53 -32.23
CA ASP A 703 -24.67 -27.12 -33.58
C ASP A 703 -24.06 -26.18 -34.64
N GLU A 704 -23.96 -24.88 -34.33
CA GLU A 704 -23.48 -23.82 -35.23
C GLU A 704 -22.10 -23.28 -34.82
N LEU A 705 -21.74 -23.33 -33.53
CA LEU A 705 -20.51 -22.73 -32.99
C LEU A 705 -19.73 -23.71 -32.11
N ARG A 706 -18.44 -23.92 -32.43
CA ARG A 706 -17.48 -24.60 -31.55
C ARG A 706 -16.29 -23.69 -31.26
N ILE A 707 -16.18 -23.21 -30.02
CA ILE A 707 -15.04 -22.39 -29.57
C ILE A 707 -14.47 -22.91 -28.26
N ALA A 708 -13.16 -22.79 -28.11
CA ALA A 708 -12.44 -23.13 -26.89
C ALA A 708 -11.40 -22.06 -26.57
N SER A 709 -11.13 -21.88 -25.28
CA SER A 709 -9.95 -21.19 -24.77
C SER A 709 -9.13 -22.19 -23.96
N VAL A 710 -7.83 -22.21 -24.20
CA VAL A 710 -6.88 -23.09 -23.52
C VAL A 710 -5.84 -22.22 -22.81
N TRP A 711 -5.50 -22.62 -21.59
CA TRP A 711 -4.40 -22.09 -20.80
C TRP A 711 -3.41 -23.24 -20.57
N SER A 712 -2.13 -22.96 -20.79
CA SER A 712 -1.01 -23.88 -20.56
C SER A 712 -0.14 -23.37 -19.41
N ASP A 713 0.87 -24.16 -19.04
CA ASP A 713 1.91 -23.78 -18.06
C ASP A 713 1.35 -23.43 -16.66
N LEU A 714 0.15 -23.93 -16.33
CA LEU A 714 -0.45 -23.79 -15.01
C LEU A 714 0.22 -24.74 -14.02
N VAL A 715 0.29 -24.31 -12.75
CA VAL A 715 0.94 -25.10 -11.70
C VAL A 715 -0.01 -26.19 -11.19
N ASN A 716 0.36 -27.46 -11.34
CA ASN A 716 -0.18 -28.54 -10.54
C ASN A 716 0.58 -28.57 -9.20
N PRO A 717 -0.06 -28.30 -8.04
CA PRO A 717 0.65 -28.28 -6.76
C PRO A 717 1.05 -29.71 -6.34
N PRO A 718 2.21 -29.91 -5.68
CA PRO A 718 2.55 -31.20 -5.10
C PRO A 718 1.63 -31.54 -3.93
N LEU A 719 1.27 -32.82 -3.81
CA LEU A 719 0.61 -33.36 -2.62
C LEU A 719 1.60 -33.46 -1.47
N ASP A 720 1.10 -33.26 -0.25
CA ASP A 720 1.92 -33.28 0.97
C ASP A 720 2.30 -34.73 1.35
N PRO A 721 3.59 -35.11 1.30
CA PRO A 721 4.04 -36.46 1.63
C PRO A 721 3.90 -36.80 3.11
N ALA A 722 3.55 -35.86 3.99
CA ALA A 722 3.23 -36.14 5.39
C ALA A 722 1.82 -36.79 5.57
N GLN A 723 0.97 -36.79 4.54
CA GLN A 723 -0.45 -37.15 4.67
C GLN A 723 -0.81 -38.55 4.11
N MET A 724 0.02 -39.15 3.26
CA MET A 724 -0.26 -40.46 2.63
C MET A 724 1.01 -41.29 2.38
N SER A 725 0.90 -42.62 2.36
CA SER A 725 2.02 -43.50 2.02
C SER A 725 2.38 -43.45 0.53
N GLN A 726 3.63 -43.78 0.20
CA GLN A 726 4.13 -43.74 -1.18
C GLN A 726 3.40 -44.72 -2.12
N GLU A 727 2.89 -45.84 -1.59
CA GLU A 727 2.08 -46.79 -2.36
C GLU A 727 0.67 -46.23 -2.61
N GLN A 728 0.02 -45.66 -1.60
CA GLN A 728 -1.31 -45.02 -1.73
C GLN A 728 -1.26 -43.87 -2.73
N MET A 729 -0.25 -43.00 -2.60
CA MET A 729 0.01 -41.88 -3.50
C MET A 729 0.15 -42.31 -4.97
N SER A 730 0.73 -43.50 -5.21
CA SER A 730 0.92 -44.03 -6.57
C SER A 730 -0.37 -44.50 -7.27
N GLN A 731 -1.44 -44.71 -6.50
CA GLN A 731 -2.76 -45.20 -6.94
C GLN A 731 -3.81 -44.07 -7.06
N LEU A 732 -3.47 -42.84 -6.66
CA LEU A 732 -4.38 -41.70 -6.75
C LEU A 732 -4.84 -41.42 -8.20
N PRO A 733 -6.12 -41.02 -8.42
CA PRO A 733 -6.64 -40.74 -9.76
C PRO A 733 -5.80 -39.73 -10.56
N SER A 734 -5.25 -38.71 -9.89
CA SER A 734 -4.36 -37.70 -10.46
C SER A 734 -3.02 -38.26 -10.96
N GLU A 735 -2.35 -39.12 -10.19
CA GLU A 735 -1.10 -39.79 -10.61
C GLU A 735 -1.35 -40.87 -11.68
N LEU A 736 -2.53 -41.49 -11.69
CA LEU A 736 -2.93 -42.41 -12.76
C LEU A 736 -3.22 -41.67 -14.06
N ASN A 737 -3.91 -40.52 -14.02
CA ASN A 737 -4.18 -39.71 -15.21
C ASN A 737 -2.90 -39.09 -15.80
N ARG A 738 -1.94 -38.66 -14.97
CA ARG A 738 -0.60 -38.25 -15.42
C ARG A 738 0.14 -39.37 -16.17
N LYS A 739 -0.08 -40.64 -15.82
CA LYS A 739 0.51 -41.80 -16.52
C LYS A 739 -0.24 -42.14 -17.81
N ARG A 740 -1.57 -42.03 -17.83
CA ARG A 740 -2.42 -42.34 -19.01
C ARG A 740 -2.12 -41.46 -20.21
N GLU A 741 -1.95 -40.16 -20.02
CA GLU A 741 -1.65 -39.22 -21.12
C GLU A 741 -0.37 -39.60 -21.88
N ALA A 742 0.62 -40.15 -21.15
CA ALA A 742 1.89 -40.61 -21.70
C ALA A 742 1.82 -41.99 -22.39
N SER A 743 0.75 -42.77 -22.22
CA SER A 743 0.60 -44.11 -22.80
C SER A 743 -0.48 -44.23 -23.88
N GLU A 744 -1.59 -43.48 -23.76
CA GLU A 744 -2.78 -43.61 -24.62
C GLU A 744 -3.09 -42.33 -25.43
N GLY A 745 -2.30 -41.27 -25.26
CA GLY A 745 -2.28 -40.09 -26.14
C GLY A 745 -3.07 -38.89 -25.64
N PHE A 746 -2.94 -37.79 -26.38
CA PHE A 746 -3.11 -36.40 -25.89
C PHE A 746 -4.50 -36.00 -25.35
N GLU A 747 -5.57 -36.73 -25.67
CA GLU A 747 -6.93 -36.49 -25.13
C GLU A 747 -7.29 -37.41 -23.95
N SER A 748 -6.48 -38.44 -23.65
CA SER A 748 -6.78 -39.47 -22.63
C SER A 748 -6.53 -39.03 -21.18
N GLY A 749 -5.63 -38.06 -20.95
CA GLY A 749 -5.31 -37.51 -19.63
C GLY A 749 -6.21 -36.38 -19.13
N TRP A 750 -7.21 -35.97 -19.93
CA TRP A 750 -8.06 -34.82 -19.62
C TRP A 750 -9.31 -35.22 -18.84
N ALA A 751 -9.39 -34.80 -17.57
CA ALA A 751 -10.64 -34.81 -16.82
C ALA A 751 -11.59 -33.74 -17.38
N LYS A 752 -12.88 -34.05 -17.56
CA LYS A 752 -13.87 -33.19 -18.24
C LYS A 752 -15.17 -33.07 -17.44
N VAL A 753 -15.74 -31.87 -17.38
CA VAL A 753 -16.96 -31.58 -16.60
C VAL A 753 -17.79 -30.49 -17.28
N ARG A 754 -19.12 -30.52 -17.10
CA ARG A 754 -20.06 -29.58 -17.74
C ARG A 754 -20.81 -28.73 -16.71
N ILE A 755 -20.74 -27.41 -16.85
CA ILE A 755 -21.20 -26.41 -15.89
C ILE A 755 -22.20 -25.44 -16.51
N ASP A 756 -23.15 -24.91 -15.74
CA ASP A 756 -23.95 -23.75 -16.18
C ASP A 756 -23.08 -22.50 -16.22
N GLY A 757 -23.04 -21.82 -17.37
CA GLY A 757 -22.19 -20.63 -17.56
C GLY A 757 -22.56 -19.43 -16.67
N LYS A 758 -23.82 -19.33 -16.20
CA LYS A 758 -24.25 -18.28 -15.26
C LYS A 758 -23.79 -18.58 -13.84
N ASP A 759 -23.85 -19.83 -13.42
CA ASP A 759 -23.44 -20.23 -12.06
C ASP A 759 -21.91 -20.22 -11.95
N TRP A 760 -21.20 -20.74 -12.95
CA TRP A 760 -19.74 -20.60 -13.09
C TRP A 760 -19.31 -19.12 -13.05
N SER A 761 -20.07 -18.23 -13.69
CA SER A 761 -19.86 -16.77 -13.62
C SER A 761 -20.06 -16.17 -12.21
N ARG A 762 -21.02 -16.67 -11.41
CA ARG A 762 -21.15 -16.27 -10.00
C ARG A 762 -19.97 -16.76 -9.17
N VAL A 763 -19.60 -18.03 -9.29
CA VAL A 763 -18.49 -18.62 -8.50
C VAL A 763 -17.16 -17.93 -8.81
N LEU A 764 -16.86 -17.63 -10.08
CA LEU A 764 -15.67 -16.86 -10.47
C LEU A 764 -15.70 -15.39 -9.99
N SER A 765 -16.84 -14.87 -9.52
CA SER A 765 -16.91 -13.55 -8.88
C SER A 765 -16.26 -13.52 -7.49
N ILE A 766 -15.94 -14.67 -6.89
CA ILE A 766 -15.11 -14.78 -5.67
C ILE A 766 -13.69 -14.23 -5.92
N GLY A 767 -13.24 -14.11 -7.17
CA GLY A 767 -11.99 -13.45 -7.56
C GLY A 767 -11.85 -11.98 -7.13
N ARG A 768 -12.92 -11.36 -6.61
CA ARG A 768 -12.92 -10.05 -5.92
C ARG A 768 -12.19 -10.07 -4.57
N LEU A 769 -12.12 -11.23 -3.92
CA LEU A 769 -11.44 -11.43 -2.63
C LEU A 769 -9.97 -11.78 -2.80
N SER A 770 -9.66 -12.75 -3.67
CA SER A 770 -8.29 -13.07 -4.07
C SER A 770 -8.20 -13.34 -5.58
N PRO A 771 -7.22 -12.76 -6.30
CA PRO A 771 -6.98 -13.06 -7.70
C PRO A 771 -6.35 -14.45 -7.94
N LYS A 772 -5.93 -15.14 -6.87
CA LYS A 772 -5.44 -16.52 -6.88
C LYS A 772 -6.22 -17.35 -5.85
N VAL A 773 -6.90 -18.39 -6.32
CA VAL A 773 -7.52 -19.43 -5.50
C VAL A 773 -6.83 -20.75 -5.84
N VAL A 774 -6.54 -21.55 -4.81
CA VAL A 774 -5.99 -22.91 -4.97
C VAL A 774 -7.15 -23.90 -5.04
N ALA A 775 -6.97 -24.98 -5.81
CA ALA A 775 -7.89 -26.10 -6.01
C ALA A 775 -9.17 -25.83 -6.84
N CYS A 776 -9.14 -26.29 -8.09
CA CYS A 776 -10.28 -26.96 -8.71
C CYS A 776 -10.04 -28.47 -8.66
N GLU A 777 -11.06 -29.22 -8.27
CA GLU A 777 -11.07 -30.67 -8.14
C GLU A 777 -12.08 -31.25 -9.14
N PHE A 778 -11.57 -32.03 -10.09
CA PHE A 778 -12.35 -32.61 -11.19
C PHE A 778 -12.77 -34.03 -10.85
N PHE A 779 -14.04 -34.36 -11.09
CA PHE A 779 -14.63 -35.68 -10.83
C PHE A 779 -15.44 -36.19 -12.03
N ALA A 780 -15.15 -37.40 -12.51
CA ALA A 780 -15.97 -38.13 -13.46
C ALA A 780 -17.31 -38.51 -12.83
N GLY A 781 -18.31 -37.66 -13.05
CA GLY A 781 -19.64 -37.77 -12.45
C GLY A 781 -20.48 -36.49 -12.59
N GLY A 782 -19.86 -35.35 -12.88
CA GLY A 782 -20.57 -34.09 -13.15
C GLY A 782 -20.63 -33.12 -11.98
N VAL A 783 -19.88 -33.38 -10.91
CA VAL A 783 -19.67 -32.47 -9.77
C VAL A 783 -18.32 -31.75 -9.95
N ILE A 784 -18.21 -30.51 -9.45
CA ILE A 784 -16.94 -29.77 -9.36
C ILE A 784 -16.72 -29.38 -7.91
N GLY A 785 -15.59 -29.81 -7.34
CA GLY A 785 -15.08 -29.22 -6.11
C GLY A 785 -14.32 -27.94 -6.44
N ILE A 786 -14.71 -26.82 -5.82
CA ILE A 786 -13.82 -25.65 -5.72
C ILE A 786 -13.61 -25.37 -4.25
N ALA A 787 -12.67 -26.10 -3.66
CA ALA A 787 -12.24 -25.90 -2.29
C ALA A 787 -11.45 -24.59 -2.20
N VAL A 788 -12.10 -23.47 -1.88
CA VAL A 788 -11.46 -22.15 -1.70
C VAL A 788 -10.63 -22.14 -0.41
N ARG A 789 -9.53 -22.91 -0.38
CA ARG A 789 -8.58 -22.94 0.74
C ARG A 789 -7.74 -21.67 0.73
N TRP A 790 -7.88 -20.89 1.80
CA TRP A 790 -7.09 -19.69 2.09
C TRP A 790 -5.66 -20.07 2.54
N CYS A 791 -4.89 -20.69 1.67
CA CYS A 791 -3.50 -21.03 1.98
C CYS A 791 -2.66 -19.75 2.15
N LYS A 792 -2.18 -19.49 3.38
CA LYS A 792 -1.08 -18.55 3.63
C LYS A 792 0.17 -19.10 2.90
N TYR A 793 0.66 -18.34 1.91
CA TYR A 793 1.92 -18.53 1.19
C TYR A 793 2.65 -17.19 1.09
#